data_AF-A0A8H4N3J8-F1
#
_entry.id   AF-A0A8H4N3J8-F1
#
_cell.length_a   1.000
_cell.length_b   1.000
_cell.length_c   1.000
_cell.angle_alpha   90.00
_cell.angle_beta   90.00
_cell.angle_gamma   90.00
#
_symmetry.space_group_name_H-M   'P 1'
#
loop_
_entity.id
_entity.type
_entity.pdbx_description
1 polymer ?
#
loop_
_entity_poly.entity_id
_entity_poly.type
_entity_poly.pdbx_seq_one_letter_code
_entity_poly.pdbx_strand_id
1 'polypeptide(L)'
;MRRVVITGLGAVTPLGVGIRRTWSRLLDSHCGVVSVKNRSPQFAALPSQVAAIVPSGTKQDGGWSAKEWLKPGDERKMALFAQYAMAASHEALEDAAWRPKTEKDLEATGVYIGSGIGSFDDVYETSIAYEKGGYKKVSPLFVPRLLINLAAGHISMRFGLKGPNHAATTACTTGAHAIGDAARFIEYGDADVMIAGGAESCIHPLAIAGFARARSLATDWNETPHLASRPFDKKRAGFVIGEGAGVLVLEELEHAKARGARIYAELKGYGLSSDAHHMTAPREDGEGPFLAMKRALKHAKLPPSAVDYVNAHATSTVLGDAAENIAIKTLLLGEQGHQRAANINISSTKGAIGHLLGAAGSVEAIFTVLALHHGILPPTLNLDTPGDPPEEFDFSQPSSGKSTAGKAWFLTSFFYHRVRCFASSPKLSLPPDVMAEPLQHYPAAGDSIAADDKVTFLGNVSKKAEMYHGRVPYLRRLPFSAIAVIFLVALANAVVWVAVGIVLHFHPALISTAILSYTLGLRHALDADHISAIDLMTRRLIASGQKPVTVGIIVIVTSIVVAGTASAVSDKFDNFSRVGGIIGTSVSAAFLILLGIMNIYILSRLVRQLNMMIATHPSDEQEDGFKIHGAGCLFNVFKGMFKMIDRPWKMYPLGILFGLGFDTSSEIALLGISSIQAARGTSIWLILIFPVLFTAGMCLLDTADGALMMSLYTSTALARDRIAILYYSIVLTVITVVVALVIGVIQLLTLVLNVAEPTGRFWDGVEKAGDNYEIIGGAICGSFIVFGALSVLLYKPWRRRIDEKRERNQALLTSDDQDPQDTPLSGEGIESPPRQRGTPYGTVDLSVEGQPQEQQQSRDKKAGQQVSAQEVGGQA
;
A
#
# COMPACT_ATOMS: atom_id res chain seq x y z
N MET A 1 -20.19 -7.50 -17.46
CA MET A 1 -19.49 -7.68 -16.17
C MET A 1 -19.05 -9.12 -16.09
N ARG A 2 -17.85 -9.37 -15.56
CA ARG A 2 -17.34 -10.72 -15.35
C ARG A 2 -18.22 -11.46 -14.33
N ARG A 3 -18.27 -12.79 -14.37
CA ARG A 3 -19.11 -13.57 -13.45
C ARG A 3 -18.28 -13.97 -12.24
N VAL A 4 -18.89 -13.90 -11.05
CA VAL A 4 -18.20 -14.17 -9.78
C VAL A 4 -18.74 -15.46 -9.15
N VAL A 5 -17.83 -16.35 -8.80
CA VAL A 5 -18.13 -17.63 -8.15
C VAL A 5 -17.42 -17.72 -6.80
N ILE A 6 -17.92 -18.62 -5.96
CA ILE A 6 -17.35 -18.91 -4.64
C ILE A 6 -16.63 -20.25 -4.73
N THR A 7 -15.35 -20.24 -4.43
CA THR A 7 -14.47 -21.42 -4.58
C THR A 7 -13.93 -21.95 -3.26
N GLY A 8 -13.96 -21.17 -2.19
CA GLY A 8 -13.54 -21.64 -0.86
C GLY A 8 -14.30 -20.96 0.28
N LEU A 9 -14.41 -21.68 1.40
CA LEU A 9 -15.16 -21.27 2.60
C LEU A 9 -14.32 -21.50 3.86
N GLY A 10 -14.34 -20.57 4.80
CA GLY A 10 -13.70 -20.74 6.10
C GLY A 10 -14.44 -19.99 7.22
N ALA A 11 -14.47 -20.57 8.41
CA ALA A 11 -15.25 -20.04 9.52
C ALA A 11 -14.67 -20.34 10.91
N VAL A 12 -14.77 -19.34 11.78
CA VAL A 12 -14.53 -19.44 13.23
C VAL A 12 -15.82 -19.00 13.91
N THR A 13 -16.53 -19.89 14.59
CA THR A 13 -17.86 -19.56 15.15
C THR A 13 -18.06 -20.08 16.57
N PRO A 14 -19.12 -19.65 17.28
CA PRO A 14 -19.51 -20.21 18.57
C PRO A 14 -19.89 -21.70 18.53
N LEU A 15 -20.19 -22.26 17.36
CA LEU A 15 -20.39 -23.71 17.21
C LEU A 15 -19.07 -24.48 17.09
N GLY A 16 -17.96 -23.78 16.84
CA GLY A 16 -16.62 -24.34 16.75
C GLY A 16 -15.77 -23.69 15.68
N VAL A 17 -14.47 -23.99 15.73
CA VAL A 17 -13.51 -23.62 14.69
C VAL A 17 -13.60 -24.61 13.53
N GLY A 18 -13.75 -24.09 12.32
CA GLY A 18 -13.78 -24.86 11.07
C GLY A 18 -15.18 -25.00 10.48
N ILE A 19 -15.27 -24.89 9.15
CA ILE A 19 -16.55 -24.82 8.45
C ILE A 19 -17.34 -26.12 8.50
N ARG A 20 -16.67 -27.27 8.34
CA ARG A 20 -17.34 -28.60 8.36
C ARG A 20 -18.00 -28.87 9.71
N ARG A 21 -17.28 -28.56 10.80
CA ARG A 21 -17.77 -28.72 12.17
C ARG A 21 -18.92 -27.77 12.45
N THR A 22 -18.76 -26.49 12.09
CA THR A 22 -19.80 -25.48 12.26
C THR A 22 -21.09 -25.90 11.54
N TRP A 23 -20.99 -26.33 10.28
CA TRP A 23 -22.14 -26.75 9.48
C TRP A 23 -22.85 -27.98 10.04
N SER A 24 -22.10 -29.03 10.40
CA SER A 24 -22.70 -30.23 11.02
C SER A 24 -23.47 -29.87 12.28
N ARG A 25 -22.84 -29.12 13.20
CA ARG A 25 -23.46 -28.74 14.48
C ARG A 25 -24.66 -27.82 14.30
N LEU A 26 -24.66 -26.96 13.28
CA LEU A 26 -25.81 -26.13 12.94
C LEU A 26 -27.00 -26.99 12.50
N LEU A 27 -26.77 -28.00 11.65
CA LEU A 27 -27.82 -28.92 11.19
C LEU A 27 -28.34 -29.82 12.32
N ASP A 28 -27.47 -30.18 13.26
CA ASP A 28 -27.80 -30.94 14.47
C ASP A 28 -28.46 -30.06 15.57
N SER A 29 -28.83 -28.81 15.23
CA SER A 29 -29.49 -27.86 16.13
C SER A 29 -28.71 -27.54 17.41
N HIS A 30 -27.38 -27.60 17.37
CA HIS A 30 -26.56 -27.17 18.51
C HIS A 30 -26.62 -25.65 18.69
N CYS A 31 -26.47 -25.20 19.93
CA CYS A 31 -26.42 -23.78 20.30
C CYS A 31 -25.07 -23.44 20.92
N GLY A 32 -24.44 -22.35 20.44
CA GLY A 32 -23.20 -21.78 20.96
C GLY A 32 -23.40 -20.67 21.99
N VAL A 33 -24.66 -20.38 22.37
CA VAL A 33 -24.97 -19.37 23.40
C VAL A 33 -24.73 -19.95 24.79
N VAL A 34 -23.95 -19.24 25.60
CA VAL A 34 -23.58 -19.63 26.96
C VAL A 34 -23.79 -18.48 27.95
N SER A 35 -23.82 -18.79 29.24
CA SER A 35 -23.81 -17.77 30.29
C SER A 35 -22.41 -17.16 30.44
N VAL A 36 -22.35 -15.84 30.56
CA VAL A 36 -21.11 -15.09 30.85
C VAL A 36 -21.05 -14.60 32.31
N LYS A 37 -22.09 -14.86 33.11
CA LYS A 37 -22.21 -14.45 34.52
C LYS A 37 -20.95 -14.75 35.34
N ASN A 38 -20.39 -15.95 35.17
CA ASN A 38 -19.26 -16.43 35.95
C ASN A 38 -17.89 -16.02 35.40
N ARG A 39 -17.82 -15.26 34.30
CA ARG A 39 -16.54 -14.82 33.71
C ARG A 39 -15.87 -13.73 34.55
N SER A 40 -16.65 -12.81 35.13
CA SER A 40 -16.16 -11.79 36.07
C SER A 40 -17.32 -11.15 36.84
N PRO A 41 -17.07 -10.49 37.99
CA PRO A 41 -18.10 -9.74 38.71
C PRO A 41 -18.76 -8.65 37.85
N GLN A 42 -18.05 -8.12 36.85
CA GLN A 42 -18.58 -7.10 35.95
C GLN A 42 -19.67 -7.69 35.04
N PHE A 43 -19.50 -8.92 34.53
CA PHE A 43 -20.55 -9.59 33.77
C PHE A 43 -21.77 -9.95 34.63
N ALA A 44 -21.54 -10.39 35.86
CA ALA A 44 -22.62 -10.73 36.80
C ALA A 44 -23.52 -9.53 37.18
N ALA A 45 -23.01 -8.29 37.04
CA ALA A 45 -23.76 -7.07 37.32
C ALA A 45 -24.61 -6.58 36.13
N LEU A 46 -24.49 -7.19 34.94
CA LEU A 46 -25.17 -6.73 33.73
C LEU A 46 -26.60 -7.29 33.63
N PRO A 47 -27.53 -6.54 33.00
CA PRO A 47 -28.89 -7.04 32.72
C PRO A 47 -28.91 -8.27 31.81
N SER A 48 -28.07 -8.29 30.77
CA SER A 48 -27.85 -9.46 29.90
C SER A 48 -26.58 -10.17 30.34
N GLN A 49 -26.70 -11.47 30.62
CA GLN A 49 -25.62 -12.33 31.13
C GLN A 49 -25.38 -13.52 30.20
N VAL A 50 -25.73 -13.38 28.93
CA VAL A 50 -25.58 -14.41 27.89
C VAL A 50 -24.81 -13.86 26.68
N ALA A 51 -24.01 -14.72 26.05
CA ALA A 51 -23.28 -14.41 24.81
C ALA A 51 -22.96 -15.69 24.03
N ALA A 52 -22.77 -15.58 22.72
CA ALA A 52 -22.27 -16.66 21.88
C ALA A 52 -20.75 -16.52 21.69
N ILE A 53 -19.99 -17.43 22.28
CA ILE A 53 -18.53 -17.31 22.42
C ILE A 53 -17.84 -18.38 21.59
N VAL A 54 -16.76 -18.02 20.90
CA VAL A 54 -15.94 -19.02 20.21
C VAL A 54 -15.30 -19.94 21.26
N PRO A 55 -15.53 -21.27 21.20
CA PRO A 55 -15.02 -22.17 22.23
C PRO A 55 -13.49 -22.15 22.24
N SER A 56 -12.87 -22.07 23.42
CA SER A 56 -11.42 -22.19 23.56
C SER A 56 -10.99 -23.65 23.59
N GLY A 57 -9.81 -23.98 23.04
CA GLY A 57 -9.30 -25.35 23.04
C GLY A 57 -8.43 -25.64 21.82
N THR A 58 -8.13 -26.92 21.59
CA THR A 58 -7.39 -27.35 20.40
C THR A 58 -8.29 -27.40 19.17
N LYS A 59 -7.71 -27.26 17.98
CA LYS A 59 -8.41 -27.41 16.69
C LYS A 59 -9.07 -28.79 16.56
N GLN A 60 -8.46 -29.84 17.12
CA GLN A 60 -9.01 -31.20 17.11
C GLN A 60 -10.35 -31.27 17.86
N ASP A 61 -10.44 -30.59 19.00
CA ASP A 61 -11.66 -30.51 19.81
C ASP A 61 -12.67 -29.49 19.25
N GLY A 62 -12.30 -28.76 18.19
CA GLY A 62 -13.08 -27.67 17.59
C GLY A 62 -12.98 -26.36 18.36
N GLY A 63 -12.01 -26.23 19.25
CA GLY A 63 -11.71 -25.02 19.99
C GLY A 63 -10.73 -24.10 19.26
N TRP A 64 -10.63 -22.89 19.79
CA TRP A 64 -9.73 -21.85 19.35
C TRP A 64 -8.44 -21.82 20.16
N SER A 65 -7.32 -21.86 19.44
CA SER A 65 -5.98 -21.61 19.96
C SER A 65 -5.17 -20.84 18.92
N ALA A 66 -4.74 -19.63 19.26
CA ALA A 66 -3.97 -18.77 18.37
C ALA A 66 -2.69 -19.45 17.84
N LYS A 67 -2.05 -20.30 18.65
CA LYS A 67 -0.79 -20.99 18.30
C LYS A 67 -0.92 -21.95 17.12
N GLU A 68 -2.13 -22.48 16.88
CA GLU A 68 -2.36 -23.45 15.80
C GLU A 68 -2.57 -22.77 14.44
N TRP A 69 -2.92 -21.47 14.43
CA TRP A 69 -3.26 -20.73 13.22
C TRP A 69 -2.27 -19.62 12.89
N LEU A 70 -1.54 -19.11 13.89
CA LEU A 70 -0.63 -17.98 13.76
C LEU A 70 0.83 -18.40 13.92
N LYS A 71 1.74 -17.65 13.31
CA LYS A 71 3.17 -17.82 13.55
C LYS A 71 3.51 -17.38 14.99
N PRO A 72 4.51 -17.99 15.64
CA PRO A 72 4.94 -17.57 16.97
C PRO A 72 5.24 -16.06 17.04
N GLY A 73 4.58 -15.37 17.97
CA GLY A 73 4.72 -13.94 18.21
C GLY A 73 3.77 -13.05 17.40
N ASP A 74 3.06 -13.58 16.39
CA ASP A 74 2.06 -12.81 15.64
C ASP A 74 0.77 -12.60 16.45
N GLU A 75 0.46 -13.49 17.40
CA GLU A 75 -0.69 -13.36 18.29
C GLU A 75 -0.65 -12.06 19.12
N ARG A 76 0.56 -11.55 19.43
CA ARG A 76 0.74 -10.29 20.16
C ARG A 76 0.57 -9.06 19.26
N LYS A 77 0.69 -9.23 17.94
CA LYS A 77 0.60 -8.15 16.95
C LYS A 77 -0.82 -7.90 16.46
N MET A 78 -1.69 -8.92 16.56
CA MET A 78 -3.04 -8.90 16.02
C MET A 78 -4.08 -8.85 17.15
N ALA A 79 -5.10 -8.00 17.02
CA ALA A 79 -6.30 -8.07 17.85
C ALA A 79 -7.07 -9.38 17.57
N LEU A 80 -7.88 -9.83 18.52
CA LEU A 80 -8.53 -11.15 18.47
C LEU A 80 -9.41 -11.33 17.22
N PHE A 81 -10.21 -10.33 16.83
CA PHE A 81 -11.01 -10.39 15.60
C PHE A 81 -10.13 -10.60 14.34
N ALA A 82 -8.96 -9.95 14.27
CA ALA A 82 -8.02 -10.13 13.16
C ALA A 82 -7.37 -11.52 13.18
N GLN A 83 -7.19 -12.12 14.36
CA GLN A 83 -6.73 -13.50 14.48
C GLN A 83 -7.79 -14.49 13.97
N TYR A 84 -9.07 -14.29 14.32
CA TYR A 84 -10.18 -15.08 13.77
C TYR A 84 -10.26 -14.95 12.25
N ALA A 85 -10.13 -13.73 11.72
CA ALA A 85 -10.09 -13.48 10.28
C ALA A 85 -8.94 -14.23 9.59
N MET A 86 -7.74 -14.21 10.19
CA MET A 86 -6.57 -14.93 9.66
C MET A 86 -6.82 -16.43 9.57
N ALA A 87 -7.38 -17.03 10.63
CA ALA A 87 -7.68 -18.45 10.67
C ALA A 87 -8.76 -18.85 9.66
N ALA A 88 -9.86 -18.10 9.60
CA ALA A 88 -10.92 -18.31 8.62
C ALA A 88 -10.42 -18.13 7.18
N SER A 89 -9.55 -17.15 6.93
CA SER A 89 -8.94 -16.93 5.60
C SER A 89 -8.01 -18.05 5.21
N HIS A 90 -7.23 -18.58 6.16
CA HIS A 90 -6.37 -19.73 5.93
C HIS A 90 -7.20 -20.95 5.53
N GLU A 91 -8.27 -21.26 6.29
CA GLU A 91 -9.19 -22.35 5.95
C GLU A 91 -9.85 -22.14 4.57
N ALA A 92 -10.31 -20.92 4.26
CA ALA A 92 -10.97 -20.62 2.99
C ALA A 92 -10.01 -20.77 1.78
N LEU A 93 -8.75 -20.36 1.91
CA LEU A 93 -7.72 -20.54 0.88
C LEU A 93 -7.35 -22.02 0.70
N GLU A 94 -7.30 -22.80 1.79
CA GLU A 94 -7.09 -24.24 1.72
C GLU A 94 -8.25 -24.94 1.01
N ASP A 95 -9.50 -24.58 1.33
CA ASP A 95 -10.71 -25.13 0.70
C ASP A 95 -10.79 -24.76 -0.80
N ALA A 96 -10.38 -23.54 -1.17
CA ALA A 96 -10.29 -23.10 -2.57
C ALA A 96 -9.14 -23.74 -3.35
N ALA A 97 -8.21 -24.40 -2.66
CA ALA A 97 -6.91 -24.81 -3.21
C ALA A 97 -6.18 -23.66 -3.94
N TRP A 98 -6.31 -22.43 -3.44
CA TRP A 98 -5.68 -21.24 -4.02
C TRP A 98 -4.40 -20.88 -3.26
N ARG A 99 -3.25 -21.01 -3.92
CA ARG A 99 -1.93 -20.72 -3.37
C ARG A 99 -1.16 -19.87 -4.39
N PRO A 100 -1.40 -18.56 -4.45
CA PRO A 100 -0.76 -17.69 -5.45
C PRO A 100 0.76 -17.71 -5.23
N LYS A 101 1.51 -17.96 -6.31
CA LYS A 101 2.97 -18.07 -6.28
C LYS A 101 3.66 -17.13 -7.26
N THR A 102 3.03 -16.88 -8.40
CA THR A 102 3.55 -15.95 -9.40
C THR A 102 3.21 -14.52 -9.01
N GLU A 103 4.02 -13.56 -9.44
CA GLU A 103 3.74 -12.14 -9.19
C GLU A 103 2.36 -11.74 -9.72
N LYS A 104 2.00 -12.23 -10.93
CA LYS A 104 0.69 -12.04 -11.52
C LYS A 104 -0.45 -12.54 -10.63
N ASP A 105 -0.33 -13.73 -10.04
CA ASP A 105 -1.37 -14.27 -9.15
C ASP A 105 -1.50 -13.43 -7.87
N LEU A 106 -0.38 -12.93 -7.35
CA LEU A 106 -0.35 -12.09 -6.16
C LEU A 106 -1.00 -10.73 -6.42
N GLU A 107 -0.72 -10.10 -7.56
CA GLU A 107 -1.35 -8.86 -8.02
C GLU A 107 -2.84 -9.03 -8.31
N ALA A 108 -3.22 -10.17 -8.87
CA ALA A 108 -4.62 -10.48 -9.18
C ALA A 108 -5.45 -10.91 -7.96
N THR A 109 -4.83 -11.15 -6.80
CA THR A 109 -5.52 -11.57 -5.58
C THR A 109 -5.62 -10.42 -4.57
N GLY A 110 -6.83 -10.01 -4.24
CA GLY A 110 -7.12 -9.00 -3.21
C GLY A 110 -7.72 -9.56 -1.92
N VAL A 111 -7.91 -8.69 -0.94
CA VAL A 111 -8.45 -8.97 0.39
C VAL A 111 -9.45 -7.89 0.79
N TYR A 112 -10.64 -8.30 1.20
CA TYR A 112 -11.69 -7.43 1.74
C TYR A 112 -12.27 -8.01 3.02
N ILE A 113 -11.74 -7.59 4.17
CA ILE A 113 -12.21 -8.05 5.49
C ILE A 113 -12.69 -6.87 6.30
N GLY A 114 -13.96 -6.92 6.73
CA GLY A 114 -14.54 -5.91 7.61
C GLY A 114 -14.67 -6.36 9.07
N SER A 115 -14.91 -5.38 9.94
CA SER A 115 -15.33 -5.56 11.33
C SER A 115 -16.31 -4.46 11.71
N GLY A 116 -17.29 -4.77 12.55
CA GLY A 116 -18.32 -3.82 12.95
C GLY A 116 -17.74 -2.79 13.91
N ILE A 117 -17.10 -3.28 14.99
CA ILE A 117 -16.61 -2.42 16.09
C ILE A 117 -15.13 -2.62 16.41
N GLY A 118 -14.48 -3.65 15.87
CA GLY A 118 -13.05 -3.90 16.06
C GLY A 118 -12.75 -4.48 17.45
N SER A 119 -11.68 -3.99 18.09
CA SER A 119 -11.18 -4.55 19.35
C SER A 119 -11.53 -3.69 20.57
N PHE A 120 -12.60 -4.05 21.29
CA PHE A 120 -12.99 -3.37 22.54
C PHE A 120 -11.96 -3.56 23.66
N ASP A 121 -11.42 -4.78 23.79
CA ASP A 121 -10.46 -5.13 24.84
C ASP A 121 -9.20 -4.26 24.73
N ASP A 122 -8.62 -4.17 23.53
CA ASP A 122 -7.41 -3.39 23.29
C ASP A 122 -7.59 -1.90 23.61
N VAL A 123 -8.75 -1.32 23.25
CA VAL A 123 -9.07 0.09 23.59
C VAL A 123 -9.17 0.26 25.09
N TYR A 124 -10.01 -0.53 25.75
CA TYR A 124 -10.32 -0.35 27.16
C TYR A 124 -9.10 -0.60 28.06
N GLU A 125 -8.39 -1.71 27.84
CA GLU A 125 -7.20 -2.06 28.62
C GLU A 125 -6.08 -1.01 28.44
N THR A 126 -5.88 -0.53 27.21
CA THR A 126 -4.87 0.49 26.94
C THR A 126 -5.26 1.83 27.55
N SER A 127 -6.54 2.22 27.54
CA SER A 127 -7.03 3.42 28.22
C SER A 127 -6.75 3.39 29.72
N ILE A 128 -7.03 2.26 30.38
CA ILE A 128 -6.72 2.08 31.81
C ILE A 128 -5.21 2.11 32.05
N ALA A 129 -4.42 1.46 31.20
CA ALA A 129 -2.97 1.45 31.33
C ALA A 129 -2.37 2.85 31.18
N TYR A 130 -2.91 3.66 30.27
CA TYR A 130 -2.53 5.06 30.08
C TYR A 130 -2.92 5.93 31.27
N GLU A 131 -4.12 5.78 31.82
CA GLU A 131 -4.55 6.52 33.01
C GLU A 131 -3.64 6.21 34.22
N LYS A 132 -3.30 4.93 34.42
CA LYS A 132 -2.48 4.50 35.57
C LYS A 132 -1.00 4.81 35.44
N GLY A 133 -0.45 4.87 34.23
CA GLY A 133 1.01 4.94 34.03
C GLY A 133 1.50 5.82 32.88
N GLY A 134 0.61 6.62 32.30
CA GLY A 134 0.90 7.59 31.26
C GLY A 134 1.42 6.98 29.96
N TYR A 135 2.07 7.83 29.15
CA TYR A 135 2.55 7.52 27.80
C TYR A 135 3.37 6.22 27.70
N LYS A 136 4.26 5.95 28.66
CA LYS A 136 5.18 4.79 28.62
C LYS A 136 4.46 3.43 28.74
N LYS A 137 3.20 3.40 29.16
CA LYS A 137 2.41 2.16 29.27
C LYS A 137 1.64 1.81 27.99
N VAL A 138 1.59 2.72 27.02
CA VAL A 138 0.91 2.46 25.74
C VAL A 138 1.82 1.62 24.85
N SER A 139 1.32 0.46 24.40
CA SER A 139 2.05 -0.40 23.48
C SER A 139 2.28 0.31 22.13
N PRO A 140 3.47 0.20 21.51
CA PRO A 140 3.68 0.67 20.14
C PRO A 140 2.75 0.00 19.11
N LEU A 141 2.19 -1.17 19.46
CA LEU A 141 1.26 -1.92 18.62
C LEU A 141 -0.21 -1.54 18.86
N PHE A 142 -0.50 -0.62 19.78
CA PHE A 142 -1.88 -0.23 20.10
C PHE A 142 -2.66 0.23 18.86
N VAL A 143 -2.12 1.21 18.12
CA VAL A 143 -2.80 1.74 16.92
C VAL A 143 -2.98 0.66 15.85
N PRO A 144 -1.94 -0.12 15.46
CA PRO A 144 -2.13 -1.23 14.53
C PRO A 144 -3.17 -2.27 14.96
N ARG A 145 -3.27 -2.57 16.26
CA ARG A 145 -4.26 -3.52 16.79
C ARG A 145 -5.69 -2.97 16.77
N LEU A 146 -5.85 -1.65 16.82
CA LEU A 146 -7.15 -0.97 16.81
C LEU A 146 -7.76 -0.85 15.41
N LEU A 147 -6.92 -0.73 14.37
CA LEU A 147 -7.37 -0.44 13.02
C LEU A 147 -8.15 -1.63 12.42
N ILE A 148 -9.43 -1.43 12.09
CA ILE A 148 -10.30 -2.45 11.49
C ILE A 148 -9.69 -3.07 10.24
N ASN A 149 -9.08 -2.24 9.37
CA ASN A 149 -8.49 -2.70 8.11
C ASN A 149 -7.24 -3.57 8.28
N LEU A 150 -6.66 -3.67 9.49
CA LEU A 150 -5.50 -4.50 9.72
C LEU A 150 -5.83 -5.99 9.73
N ALA A 151 -7.10 -6.41 9.85
CA ALA A 151 -7.48 -7.79 9.55
C ALA A 151 -7.12 -8.14 8.09
N ALA A 152 -7.59 -7.33 7.12
CA ALA A 152 -7.22 -7.48 5.70
C ALA A 152 -5.73 -7.28 5.45
N GLY A 153 -5.12 -6.27 6.11
CA GLY A 153 -3.69 -5.99 6.04
C GLY A 153 -2.82 -7.16 6.50
N HIS A 154 -3.14 -7.81 7.61
CA HIS A 154 -2.42 -8.97 8.11
C HIS A 154 -2.52 -10.15 7.14
N ILE A 155 -3.70 -10.42 6.58
CA ILE A 155 -3.91 -11.50 5.59
C ILE A 155 -3.09 -11.23 4.33
N SER A 156 -3.15 -10.00 3.78
CA SER A 156 -2.34 -9.59 2.64
C SER A 156 -0.84 -9.77 2.92
N MET A 157 -0.33 -9.31 4.06
CA MET A 157 1.08 -9.50 4.43
C MET A 157 1.45 -10.98 4.64
N ARG A 158 0.53 -11.80 5.16
CA ARG A 158 0.78 -13.23 5.45
C ARG A 158 0.96 -14.06 4.19
N PHE A 159 0.17 -13.76 3.16
CA PHE A 159 0.11 -14.51 1.90
C PHE A 159 0.75 -13.77 0.71
N GLY A 160 1.27 -12.55 0.91
CA GLY A 160 1.96 -11.77 -0.12
C GLY A 160 1.05 -11.13 -1.16
N LEU A 161 -0.23 -10.94 -0.84
CA LEU A 161 -1.28 -10.54 -1.78
C LEU A 161 -1.20 -9.03 -2.06
N LYS A 162 -1.23 -8.66 -3.35
CA LYS A 162 -0.96 -7.31 -3.86
C LYS A 162 -2.14 -6.67 -4.60
N GLY A 163 -3.24 -7.40 -4.76
CA GLY A 163 -4.49 -6.84 -5.29
C GLY A 163 -5.18 -5.88 -4.32
N PRO A 164 -6.45 -5.51 -4.59
CA PRO A 164 -7.22 -4.59 -3.77
C PRO A 164 -7.23 -5.03 -2.29
N ASN A 165 -6.78 -4.14 -1.39
CA ASN A 165 -6.77 -4.38 0.06
C ASN A 165 -7.70 -3.37 0.72
N HIS A 166 -8.88 -3.84 1.15
CA HIS A 166 -9.97 -3.00 1.61
C HIS A 166 -10.61 -3.53 2.90
N ALA A 167 -11.35 -2.67 3.60
CA ALA A 167 -12.15 -3.06 4.76
C ALA A 167 -13.41 -2.20 4.85
N ALA A 168 -14.52 -2.81 5.23
CA ALA A 168 -15.79 -2.14 5.50
C ALA A 168 -16.02 -2.06 7.00
N THR A 169 -16.76 -1.04 7.42
CA THR A 169 -17.35 -0.97 8.76
C THR A 169 -18.73 -0.34 8.62
N THR A 170 -19.73 -1.21 8.62
CA THR A 170 -21.16 -0.84 8.48
C THR A 170 -21.99 -1.60 9.51
N ALA A 171 -21.48 -1.73 10.73
CA ALA A 171 -22.11 -2.49 11.82
C ALA A 171 -22.46 -3.92 11.39
N CYS A 172 -23.71 -4.35 11.56
CA CYS A 172 -24.16 -5.73 11.34
C CYS A 172 -24.12 -6.18 9.87
N THR A 173 -24.09 -5.24 8.92
CA THR A 173 -24.02 -5.54 7.48
C THR A 173 -22.59 -5.66 6.95
N THR A 174 -21.58 -5.45 7.80
CA THR A 174 -20.18 -5.35 7.38
C THR A 174 -19.69 -6.55 6.55
N GLY A 175 -19.85 -7.77 7.06
CA GLY A 175 -19.41 -8.98 6.36
C GLY A 175 -20.18 -9.23 5.06
N ALA A 176 -21.45 -8.82 5.02
CA ALA A 176 -22.24 -8.82 3.80
C ALA A 176 -21.62 -7.82 2.80
N HIS A 177 -21.48 -6.55 3.14
CA HIS A 177 -20.92 -5.54 2.23
C HIS A 177 -19.53 -5.89 1.72
N ALA A 178 -18.66 -6.45 2.57
CA ALA A 178 -17.34 -6.91 2.16
C ALA A 178 -17.39 -7.95 1.02
N ILE A 179 -18.33 -8.90 1.07
CA ILE A 179 -18.52 -9.90 0.01
C ILE A 179 -19.04 -9.25 -1.28
N GLY A 180 -20.03 -8.36 -1.15
CA GLY A 180 -20.65 -7.71 -2.31
C GLY A 180 -19.71 -6.75 -3.03
N ASP A 181 -18.96 -5.95 -2.28
CA ASP A 181 -17.97 -5.04 -2.84
C ASP A 181 -16.76 -5.80 -3.40
N ALA A 182 -16.33 -6.89 -2.77
CA ALA A 182 -15.30 -7.77 -3.33
C ALA A 182 -15.72 -8.39 -4.67
N ALA A 183 -16.98 -8.80 -4.80
CA ALA A 183 -17.51 -9.25 -6.06
C ALA A 183 -17.50 -8.13 -7.11
N ARG A 184 -17.77 -6.87 -6.73
CA ARG A 184 -17.65 -5.72 -7.65
C ARG A 184 -16.22 -5.55 -8.16
N PHE A 185 -15.21 -5.62 -7.30
CA PHE A 185 -13.81 -5.58 -7.76
C PHE A 185 -13.51 -6.65 -8.83
N ILE A 186 -14.05 -7.86 -8.66
CA ILE A 186 -13.92 -8.91 -9.69
C ILE A 186 -14.75 -8.58 -10.94
N GLU A 187 -15.99 -8.13 -10.81
CA GLU A 187 -16.85 -7.79 -11.95
C GLU A 187 -16.24 -6.71 -12.87
N TYR A 188 -15.51 -5.76 -12.28
CA TYR A 188 -14.91 -4.59 -12.95
C TYR A 188 -13.50 -4.78 -13.48
N GLY A 189 -12.77 -5.83 -13.09
CA GLY A 189 -11.42 -6.07 -13.59
C GLY A 189 -10.29 -5.82 -12.59
N ASP A 190 -10.60 -5.39 -11.37
CA ASP A 190 -9.60 -4.96 -10.39
C ASP A 190 -8.88 -6.13 -9.69
N ALA A 191 -9.50 -7.32 -9.69
CA ALA A 191 -8.94 -8.56 -9.16
C ALA A 191 -9.55 -9.77 -9.85
N ASP A 192 -8.83 -10.89 -9.93
CA ASP A 192 -9.39 -12.18 -10.37
C ASP A 192 -9.85 -13.03 -9.18
N VAL A 193 -9.22 -12.85 -8.02
CA VAL A 193 -9.54 -13.55 -6.76
C VAL A 193 -9.66 -12.53 -5.63
N MET A 194 -10.67 -12.66 -4.78
CA MET A 194 -10.84 -11.85 -3.57
C MET A 194 -11.10 -12.73 -2.36
N ILE A 195 -10.32 -12.53 -1.30
CA ILE A 195 -10.60 -13.10 0.03
C ILE A 195 -11.52 -12.12 0.77
N ALA A 196 -12.79 -12.47 0.93
CA ALA A 196 -13.82 -11.54 1.36
C ALA A 196 -14.62 -12.04 2.58
N GLY A 197 -14.95 -11.16 3.51
CA GLY A 197 -15.75 -11.52 4.68
C GLY A 197 -15.70 -10.54 5.84
N GLY A 198 -15.93 -11.04 7.04
CA GLY A 198 -16.00 -10.23 8.25
C GLY A 198 -15.58 -11.00 9.50
N ALA A 199 -15.09 -10.26 10.51
CA ALA A 199 -14.68 -10.79 11.80
C ALA A 199 -15.04 -9.83 12.94
N GLU A 200 -15.36 -10.40 14.11
CA GLU A 200 -15.71 -9.67 15.31
C GLU A 200 -15.24 -10.40 16.57
N SER A 201 -14.78 -9.65 17.58
CA SER A 201 -14.41 -10.16 18.91
C SER A 201 -14.79 -9.15 19.99
N CYS A 202 -16.09 -9.03 20.26
CA CYS A 202 -16.65 -7.91 21.03
C CYS A 202 -17.19 -8.31 22.41
N ILE A 203 -16.86 -9.50 22.92
CA ILE A 203 -17.41 -9.99 24.18
C ILE A 203 -16.68 -9.35 25.36
N HIS A 204 -17.12 -8.13 25.71
CA HIS A 204 -16.58 -7.34 26.81
C HIS A 204 -17.72 -6.75 27.66
N PRO A 205 -17.56 -6.61 29.01
CA PRO A 205 -18.63 -6.07 29.87
C PRO A 205 -19.15 -4.70 29.41
N LEU A 206 -18.25 -3.81 28.96
CA LEU A 206 -18.62 -2.49 28.45
C LEU A 206 -19.48 -2.56 27.17
N ALA A 207 -19.17 -3.48 26.26
CA ALA A 207 -19.94 -3.65 25.03
C ALA A 207 -21.36 -4.17 25.36
N ILE A 208 -21.46 -5.19 26.22
CA ILE A 208 -22.75 -5.72 26.69
C ILE A 208 -23.53 -4.64 27.44
N ALA A 209 -22.89 -3.85 28.30
CA ALA A 209 -23.53 -2.73 28.97
C ALA A 209 -24.08 -1.70 27.97
N GLY A 210 -23.30 -1.31 26.96
CA GLY A 210 -23.71 -0.38 25.92
C GLY A 210 -24.97 -0.86 25.17
N PHE A 211 -24.94 -2.09 24.66
CA PHE A 211 -26.10 -2.67 23.95
C PHE A 211 -27.31 -2.92 24.87
N ALA A 212 -27.09 -3.30 26.13
CA ALA A 212 -28.17 -3.42 27.11
C ALA A 212 -28.82 -2.06 27.40
N ARG A 213 -28.03 -0.99 27.50
CA ARG A 213 -28.54 0.39 27.66
C ARG A 213 -29.29 0.88 26.43
N ALA A 214 -28.89 0.43 25.24
CA ALA A 214 -29.63 0.62 23.99
C ALA A 214 -30.87 -0.28 23.86
N ARG A 215 -31.17 -1.11 24.88
CA ARG A 215 -32.30 -2.05 24.93
C ARG A 215 -32.34 -3.03 23.74
N SER A 216 -31.16 -3.44 23.26
CA SER A 216 -31.05 -4.31 22.09
C SER A 216 -30.77 -5.78 22.44
N LEU A 217 -30.37 -6.06 23.68
CA LEU A 217 -30.02 -7.42 24.14
C LEU A 217 -31.17 -8.13 24.84
N ALA A 218 -31.23 -9.46 24.68
CA ALA A 218 -32.10 -10.31 25.48
C ALA A 218 -31.67 -10.32 26.95
N THR A 219 -32.60 -10.03 27.88
CA THR A 219 -32.34 -9.99 29.34
C THR A 219 -33.06 -11.06 30.14
N ASP A 220 -34.17 -11.59 29.62
CA ASP A 220 -35.08 -12.45 30.39
C ASP A 220 -34.64 -13.93 30.44
N TRP A 221 -33.60 -14.27 29.67
CA TRP A 221 -33.16 -15.65 29.42
C TRP A 221 -31.81 -15.98 30.04
N ASN A 222 -31.38 -15.23 31.05
CA ASN A 222 -30.06 -15.40 31.70
C ASN A 222 -29.84 -16.79 32.31
N GLU A 223 -30.90 -17.38 32.88
CA GLU A 223 -30.86 -18.71 33.49
C GLU A 223 -31.01 -19.85 32.45
N THR A 224 -31.43 -19.52 31.23
CA THR A 224 -31.57 -20.48 30.11
C THR A 224 -30.94 -19.93 28.82
N PRO A 225 -29.60 -19.78 28.76
CA PRO A 225 -28.92 -19.08 27.67
C PRO A 225 -29.24 -19.64 26.27
N HIS A 226 -29.39 -20.95 26.15
CA HIS A 226 -29.70 -21.63 24.89
C HIS A 226 -31.08 -21.25 24.31
N LEU A 227 -31.98 -20.66 25.11
CA LEU A 227 -33.32 -20.21 24.70
C LEU A 227 -33.38 -18.71 24.37
N ALA A 228 -32.28 -17.97 24.58
CA ALA A 228 -32.28 -16.51 24.59
C ALA A 228 -32.45 -15.87 23.20
N SER A 229 -31.77 -16.40 22.18
CA SER A 229 -31.96 -15.97 20.80
C SER A 229 -33.02 -16.85 20.15
N ARG A 230 -34.17 -16.24 19.81
CA ARG A 230 -35.37 -16.89 19.29
C ARG A 230 -35.99 -16.06 18.17
N PRO A 231 -35.30 -15.97 17.01
CA PRO A 231 -35.78 -15.18 15.88
C PRO A 231 -37.21 -15.54 15.49
N PHE A 232 -38.03 -14.52 15.20
CA PHE A 232 -39.44 -14.64 14.83
C PHE A 232 -40.39 -15.20 15.91
N ASP A 233 -39.89 -15.67 17.06
CA ASP A 233 -40.75 -16.18 18.14
C ASP A 233 -41.52 -15.05 18.84
N LYS A 234 -42.72 -15.34 19.34
CA LYS A 234 -43.55 -14.38 20.08
C LYS A 234 -42.86 -13.81 21.32
N LYS A 235 -41.99 -14.57 21.98
CA LYS A 235 -41.28 -14.16 23.22
C LYS A 235 -39.90 -13.58 22.97
N ARG A 236 -39.56 -13.23 21.73
CA ARG A 236 -38.29 -12.59 21.38
C ARG A 236 -38.16 -11.22 22.09
N ALA A 237 -36.99 -10.95 22.67
CA ALA A 237 -36.80 -9.80 23.56
C ALA A 237 -35.49 -9.03 23.31
N GLY A 238 -34.79 -9.32 22.22
CA GLY A 238 -33.48 -8.76 21.92
C GLY A 238 -32.53 -9.82 21.37
N PHE A 239 -31.40 -9.37 20.83
CA PHE A 239 -30.38 -10.27 20.31
C PHE A 239 -29.42 -10.76 21.40
N VAL A 240 -28.73 -11.87 21.11
CA VAL A 240 -27.60 -12.34 21.92
C VAL A 240 -26.31 -11.97 21.20
N ILE A 241 -25.44 -11.19 21.83
CA ILE A 241 -24.16 -10.79 21.23
C ILE A 241 -23.25 -12.02 21.00
N GLY A 242 -22.56 -12.05 19.86
CA GLY A 242 -21.65 -13.14 19.52
C GLY A 242 -20.33 -12.65 18.92
N GLU A 243 -19.37 -13.56 18.78
CA GLU A 243 -18.06 -13.33 18.18
C GLU A 243 -17.67 -14.44 17.20
N GLY A 244 -16.73 -14.15 16.30
CA GLY A 244 -16.22 -15.09 15.30
C GLY A 244 -15.84 -14.43 13.98
N ALA A 245 -15.61 -15.24 12.95
CA ALA A 245 -15.28 -14.79 11.61
C ALA A 245 -15.83 -15.73 10.54
N GLY A 246 -16.21 -15.16 9.39
CA GLY A 246 -16.58 -15.90 8.19
C GLY A 246 -15.88 -15.29 6.98
N VAL A 247 -15.22 -16.12 6.19
CA VAL A 247 -14.45 -15.71 5.00
C VAL A 247 -14.77 -16.63 3.82
N LEU A 248 -14.94 -16.03 2.65
CA LEU A 248 -15.14 -16.70 1.37
C LEU A 248 -14.00 -16.33 0.41
N VAL A 249 -13.60 -17.27 -0.44
CA VAL A 249 -12.79 -16.98 -1.61
C VAL A 249 -13.75 -16.79 -2.80
N LEU A 250 -13.81 -15.55 -3.28
CA LEU A 250 -14.52 -15.16 -4.49
C LEU A 250 -13.55 -15.16 -5.67
N GLU A 251 -14.03 -15.57 -6.83
CA GLU A 251 -13.18 -15.77 -7.99
C GLU A 251 -13.92 -15.51 -9.29
N GLU A 252 -13.20 -15.01 -10.31
CA GLU A 252 -13.73 -14.88 -11.66
C GLU A 252 -14.03 -16.27 -12.25
N LEU A 253 -15.20 -16.43 -12.88
CA LEU A 253 -15.70 -17.73 -13.31
C LEU A 253 -14.77 -18.47 -14.27
N GLU A 254 -14.24 -17.79 -15.30
CA GLU A 254 -13.38 -18.43 -16.29
C GLU A 254 -12.00 -18.74 -15.71
N HIS A 255 -11.47 -17.89 -14.82
CA HIS A 255 -10.28 -18.16 -14.02
C HIS A 255 -10.47 -19.43 -13.15
N ALA A 256 -11.59 -19.52 -12.41
CA ALA A 256 -11.93 -20.69 -11.60
C ALA A 256 -12.02 -21.97 -12.45
N LYS A 257 -12.67 -21.91 -13.62
CA LYS A 257 -12.75 -23.04 -14.54
C LYS A 257 -11.39 -23.43 -15.11
N ALA A 258 -10.57 -22.46 -15.51
CA ALA A 258 -9.27 -22.71 -16.13
C ALA A 258 -8.33 -23.48 -15.21
N ARG A 259 -8.38 -23.22 -13.89
CA ARG A 259 -7.60 -23.97 -12.89
C ARG A 259 -8.32 -25.19 -12.30
N GLY A 260 -9.53 -25.53 -12.78
CA GLY A 260 -10.30 -26.66 -12.28
C GLY A 260 -10.79 -26.51 -10.83
N ALA A 261 -11.07 -25.28 -10.39
CA ALA A 261 -11.54 -25.01 -9.04
C ALA A 261 -12.90 -25.66 -8.77
N ARG A 262 -13.12 -26.10 -7.53
CA ARG A 262 -14.47 -26.43 -7.05
C ARG A 262 -15.27 -25.14 -6.96
N ILE A 263 -16.47 -25.12 -7.56
CA ILE A 263 -17.39 -23.99 -7.49
C ILE A 263 -18.58 -24.38 -6.61
N TYR A 264 -18.78 -23.66 -5.51
CA TYR A 264 -19.92 -23.87 -4.61
C TYR A 264 -21.20 -23.24 -5.14
N ALA A 265 -21.12 -21.96 -5.52
CA ALA A 265 -22.23 -21.16 -5.99
C ALA A 265 -21.73 -19.96 -6.81
N GLU A 266 -22.63 -19.36 -7.61
CA GLU A 266 -22.40 -18.08 -8.27
C GLU A 266 -23.08 -16.96 -7.48
N LEU A 267 -22.37 -15.85 -7.26
CA LEU A 267 -22.95 -14.62 -6.72
C LEU A 267 -23.59 -13.83 -7.88
N LYS A 268 -24.92 -13.79 -7.96
CA LYS A 268 -25.62 -13.13 -9.07
C LYS A 268 -25.96 -11.68 -8.80
N GLY A 269 -26.21 -11.34 -7.54
CA GLY A 269 -26.90 -10.10 -7.17
C GLY A 269 -26.40 -9.58 -5.84
N TYR A 270 -26.27 -8.25 -5.77
CA TYR A 270 -25.90 -7.52 -4.56
C TYR A 270 -26.65 -6.20 -4.56
N GLY A 271 -27.32 -5.90 -3.44
CA GLY A 271 -28.13 -4.69 -3.27
C GLY A 271 -27.92 -4.07 -1.90
N LEU A 272 -27.81 -2.73 -1.90
CA LEU A 272 -27.71 -1.93 -0.68
C LEU A 272 -28.86 -0.92 -0.64
N SER A 273 -29.23 -0.51 0.56
CA SER A 273 -30.13 0.60 0.86
C SER A 273 -29.75 1.25 2.20
N SER A 274 -30.40 2.36 2.53
CA SER A 274 -30.31 2.99 3.84
C SER A 274 -31.72 3.40 4.23
N ASP A 275 -32.10 3.14 5.48
CA ASP A 275 -33.43 3.48 6.01
C ASP A 275 -33.65 5.00 6.09
N ALA A 276 -32.55 5.77 6.24
CA ALA A 276 -32.58 7.23 6.46
C ALA A 276 -33.63 7.67 7.50
N HIS A 277 -33.80 6.86 8.55
CA HIS A 277 -34.92 6.98 9.48
C HIS A 277 -34.47 7.24 10.92
N HIS A 278 -33.81 6.26 11.53
CA HIS A 278 -33.36 6.34 12.91
C HIS A 278 -32.02 5.60 13.07
N MET A 279 -31.23 5.97 14.08
CA MET A 279 -29.86 5.43 14.24
C MET A 279 -29.84 3.93 14.58
N THR A 280 -30.83 3.42 15.32
CA THR A 280 -30.88 2.02 15.79
C THR A 280 -32.20 1.31 15.49
N ALA A 281 -33.34 1.96 15.74
CA ALA A 281 -34.65 1.44 15.37
C ALA A 281 -34.82 1.31 13.84
N PRO A 282 -35.29 0.16 13.33
CA PRO A 282 -35.64 -0.01 11.93
C PRO A 282 -36.94 0.73 11.61
N ARG A 283 -37.19 0.98 10.33
CA ARG A 283 -38.53 1.41 9.90
C ARG A 283 -39.55 0.29 10.09
N GLU A 284 -40.71 0.61 10.65
CA GLU A 284 -41.80 -0.36 10.87
C GLU A 284 -42.35 -0.95 9.57
N ASP A 285 -42.30 -0.19 8.47
CA ASP A 285 -42.76 -0.62 7.14
C ASP A 285 -41.77 -1.56 6.40
N GLY A 286 -40.55 -1.74 6.92
CA GLY A 286 -39.54 -2.59 6.29
C GLY A 286 -38.99 -2.06 4.95
N GLU A 287 -39.17 -0.77 4.63
CA GLU A 287 -38.79 -0.22 3.31
C GLU A 287 -37.30 -0.41 2.98
N GLY A 288 -36.42 -0.22 3.97
CA GLY A 288 -34.98 -0.38 3.80
C GLY A 288 -34.59 -1.77 3.33
N PRO A 289 -34.86 -2.84 4.12
CA PRO A 289 -34.64 -4.22 3.69
C PRO A 289 -35.33 -4.53 2.36
N PHE A 290 -36.56 -4.06 2.14
CA PHE A 290 -37.27 -4.25 0.87
C PHE A 290 -36.47 -3.68 -0.33
N LEU A 291 -35.95 -2.45 -0.22
CA LEU A 291 -35.15 -1.82 -1.26
C LEU A 291 -33.82 -2.55 -1.51
N ALA A 292 -33.14 -3.01 -0.46
CA ALA A 292 -31.90 -3.78 -0.59
C ALA A 292 -32.16 -5.08 -1.35
N MET A 293 -33.19 -5.83 -0.93
CA MET A 293 -33.58 -7.09 -1.57
C MET A 293 -34.01 -6.90 -3.02
N LYS A 294 -34.85 -5.89 -3.30
CA LYS A 294 -35.31 -5.53 -4.65
C LYS A 294 -34.14 -5.16 -5.57
N ARG A 295 -33.15 -4.42 -5.05
CA ARG A 295 -31.93 -4.04 -5.80
C ARG A 295 -31.04 -5.26 -6.07
N ALA A 296 -30.92 -6.17 -5.10
CA ALA A 296 -30.17 -7.42 -5.29
C ALA A 296 -30.80 -8.29 -6.39
N LEU A 297 -32.13 -8.45 -6.40
CA LEU A 297 -32.87 -9.16 -7.46
C LEU A 297 -32.75 -8.46 -8.83
N LYS A 298 -32.88 -7.14 -8.85
CA LYS A 298 -32.67 -6.34 -10.07
C LYS A 298 -31.26 -6.54 -10.63
N HIS A 299 -30.24 -6.57 -9.77
CA HIS A 299 -28.87 -6.83 -10.18
C HIS A 299 -28.70 -8.26 -10.72
N ALA A 300 -29.30 -9.24 -10.04
CA ALA A 300 -29.32 -10.64 -10.47
C ALA A 300 -30.10 -10.89 -11.75
N LYS A 301 -30.95 -9.93 -12.17
CA LYS A 301 -31.91 -10.05 -13.28
C LYS A 301 -32.88 -11.22 -13.08
N LEU A 302 -33.38 -11.39 -11.86
CA LEU A 302 -34.26 -12.50 -11.48
C LEU A 302 -35.53 -11.98 -10.81
N PRO A 303 -36.69 -12.59 -11.09
CA PRO A 303 -37.95 -12.21 -10.44
C PRO A 303 -38.00 -12.68 -8.98
N PRO A 304 -38.83 -12.06 -8.12
CA PRO A 304 -38.99 -12.50 -6.73
C PRO A 304 -39.41 -13.98 -6.57
N SER A 305 -40.24 -14.50 -7.50
CA SER A 305 -40.64 -15.93 -7.54
C SER A 305 -39.47 -16.91 -7.76
N ALA A 306 -38.30 -16.43 -8.18
CA ALA A 306 -37.12 -17.29 -8.32
C ALA A 306 -36.39 -17.52 -6.99
N VAL A 307 -36.80 -16.89 -5.88
CA VAL A 307 -36.16 -17.06 -4.56
C VAL A 307 -36.77 -18.27 -3.84
N ASP A 308 -35.97 -19.30 -3.56
CA ASP A 308 -36.44 -20.53 -2.89
C ASP A 308 -36.28 -20.49 -1.35
N TYR A 309 -35.26 -19.76 -0.86
CA TYR A 309 -34.88 -19.72 0.55
C TYR A 309 -34.32 -18.35 0.92
N VAL A 310 -34.68 -17.82 2.09
CA VAL A 310 -34.12 -16.62 2.71
C VAL A 310 -33.43 -16.99 4.02
N ASN A 311 -32.11 -16.77 4.10
CA ASN A 311 -31.44 -16.66 5.39
C ASN A 311 -31.63 -15.21 5.90
N ALA A 312 -32.40 -15.07 6.96
CA ALA A 312 -32.86 -13.79 7.47
C ALA A 312 -31.84 -13.14 8.41
N HIS A 313 -31.86 -11.81 8.43
CA HIS A 313 -31.15 -11.04 9.42
C HIS A 313 -31.72 -11.24 10.83
N ALA A 314 -33.02 -11.50 10.97
CA ALA A 314 -33.81 -11.60 12.19
C ALA A 314 -32.98 -11.95 13.42
N THR A 315 -32.83 -10.93 14.26
CA THR A 315 -31.89 -10.91 15.38
C THR A 315 -32.56 -11.30 16.68
N SER A 316 -33.82 -11.74 16.67
CA SER A 316 -34.65 -11.98 17.85
C SER A 316 -35.09 -10.67 18.53
N THR A 317 -35.27 -9.60 17.74
CA THR A 317 -35.77 -8.31 18.22
C THR A 317 -37.24 -8.11 17.82
N VAL A 318 -38.01 -7.41 18.66
CA VAL A 318 -39.45 -7.22 18.41
C VAL A 318 -39.70 -6.47 17.10
N LEU A 319 -39.09 -5.29 16.96
CA LEU A 319 -39.26 -4.41 15.80
C LEU A 319 -38.52 -4.91 14.55
N GLY A 320 -37.27 -5.37 14.72
CA GLY A 320 -36.44 -5.79 13.59
C GLY A 320 -36.97 -7.02 12.86
N ASP A 321 -37.32 -8.06 13.60
CA ASP A 321 -37.85 -9.29 13.01
C ASP A 321 -39.21 -9.04 12.33
N ALA A 322 -40.04 -8.13 12.87
CA ALA A 322 -41.32 -7.75 12.27
C ALA A 322 -41.14 -6.95 10.96
N ALA A 323 -40.30 -5.91 10.98
CA ALA A 323 -40.00 -5.09 9.81
C ALA A 323 -39.40 -5.92 8.66
N GLU A 324 -38.47 -6.82 8.98
CA GLU A 324 -37.88 -7.71 7.98
C GLU A 324 -38.92 -8.68 7.40
N ASN A 325 -39.79 -9.24 8.24
CA ASN A 325 -40.86 -10.12 7.81
C ASN A 325 -41.84 -9.41 6.85
N ILE A 326 -42.23 -8.16 7.16
CA ILE A 326 -43.04 -7.31 6.28
C ILE A 326 -42.33 -7.08 4.94
N ALA A 327 -41.04 -6.75 4.97
CA ALA A 327 -40.26 -6.52 3.76
C ALA A 327 -40.20 -7.75 2.85
N ILE A 328 -39.98 -8.94 3.44
CA ILE A 328 -39.90 -10.21 2.72
C ILE A 328 -41.27 -10.54 2.12
N LYS A 329 -42.36 -10.40 2.88
CA LYS A 329 -43.73 -10.62 2.37
C LYS A 329 -44.04 -9.69 1.21
N THR A 330 -43.80 -8.39 1.39
CA THR A 330 -44.08 -7.36 0.38
C THR A 330 -43.35 -7.63 -0.94
N LEU A 331 -42.09 -8.08 -0.86
CA LEU A 331 -41.31 -8.37 -2.07
C LEU A 331 -41.66 -9.72 -2.68
N LEU A 332 -41.67 -10.79 -1.88
CA LEU A 332 -41.75 -12.15 -2.38
C LEU A 332 -43.18 -12.62 -2.64
N LEU A 333 -44.20 -11.94 -2.13
CA LEU A 333 -45.62 -12.16 -2.47
C LEU A 333 -46.20 -11.04 -3.33
N GLY A 334 -45.39 -10.03 -3.65
CA GLY A 334 -45.77 -8.93 -4.53
C GLY A 334 -45.76 -9.32 -6.02
N GLU A 335 -45.63 -8.32 -6.87
CA GLU A 335 -45.59 -8.51 -8.33
C GLU A 335 -44.48 -9.49 -8.74
N GLN A 336 -44.81 -10.49 -9.57
CA GLN A 336 -43.90 -11.56 -10.00
C GLN A 336 -43.34 -12.44 -8.86
N GLY A 337 -43.95 -12.40 -7.68
CA GLY A 337 -43.63 -13.23 -6.51
C GLY A 337 -44.33 -14.60 -6.49
N HIS A 338 -44.17 -15.28 -5.35
CA HIS A 338 -44.86 -16.52 -5.01
C HIS A 338 -46.34 -16.27 -4.70
N GLN A 339 -47.17 -17.28 -4.94
CA GLN A 339 -48.62 -17.19 -4.73
C GLN A 339 -49.03 -17.28 -3.24
N ARG A 340 -48.19 -17.89 -2.39
CA ARG A 340 -48.50 -18.15 -0.98
C ARG A 340 -47.24 -18.03 -0.13
N ALA A 341 -47.36 -17.50 1.09
CA ALA A 341 -46.27 -17.40 2.05
C ALA A 341 -45.62 -18.75 2.37
N ALA A 342 -46.42 -19.82 2.45
CA ALA A 342 -45.94 -21.18 2.69
C ALA A 342 -44.97 -21.73 1.61
N ASN A 343 -44.85 -21.08 0.46
CA ASN A 343 -43.87 -21.47 -0.58
C ASN A 343 -42.49 -20.84 -0.37
N ILE A 344 -42.38 -19.86 0.53
CA ILE A 344 -41.14 -19.17 0.85
C ILE A 344 -40.53 -19.85 2.07
N ASN A 345 -39.34 -20.42 1.92
CA ASN A 345 -38.60 -20.94 3.06
C ASN A 345 -37.77 -19.83 3.68
N ILE A 346 -37.85 -19.67 5.00
CA ILE A 346 -37.08 -18.68 5.74
C ILE A 346 -36.48 -19.32 6.99
N SER A 347 -35.25 -18.95 7.33
CA SER A 347 -34.71 -19.26 8.65
C SER A 347 -33.76 -18.17 9.13
N SER A 348 -33.47 -18.14 10.43
CA SER A 348 -32.35 -17.36 10.99
C SER A 348 -31.45 -18.26 11.80
N THR A 349 -30.16 -18.28 11.45
CA THR A 349 -29.13 -19.08 12.12
C THR A 349 -28.63 -18.44 13.42
N LYS A 350 -29.10 -17.23 13.77
CA LYS A 350 -28.65 -16.49 14.97
C LYS A 350 -29.09 -17.14 16.28
N GLY A 351 -30.14 -17.98 16.25
CA GLY A 351 -30.49 -18.82 17.40
C GLY A 351 -29.37 -19.79 17.79
N ALA A 352 -28.57 -20.26 16.81
CA ALA A 352 -27.46 -21.19 17.04
C ALA A 352 -26.15 -20.48 17.38
N ILE A 353 -25.83 -19.37 16.70
CA ILE A 353 -24.51 -18.72 16.77
C ILE A 353 -24.52 -17.35 17.48
N GLY A 354 -25.68 -16.90 17.97
CA GLY A 354 -25.87 -15.51 18.39
C GLY A 354 -25.73 -14.52 17.22
N HIS A 355 -25.50 -13.25 17.53
CA HIS A 355 -25.31 -12.20 16.56
C HIS A 355 -23.84 -11.75 16.53
N LEU A 356 -23.09 -12.20 15.52
CA LEU A 356 -21.66 -11.92 15.37
C LEU A 356 -21.34 -10.51 14.82
N LEU A 357 -22.27 -9.56 14.96
CA LEU A 357 -22.15 -8.17 14.49
C LEU A 357 -21.52 -8.07 13.08
N GLY A 358 -20.29 -7.56 12.96
CA GLY A 358 -19.61 -7.39 11.68
C GLY A 358 -19.34 -8.68 10.91
N ALA A 359 -19.27 -9.83 11.57
CA ALA A 359 -19.08 -11.14 10.93
C ALA A 359 -20.40 -11.87 10.58
N ALA A 360 -21.55 -11.35 11.02
CA ALA A 360 -22.84 -12.02 10.87
C ALA A 360 -23.16 -12.30 9.39
N GLY A 361 -23.13 -11.25 8.56
CA GLY A 361 -23.45 -11.38 7.14
C GLY A 361 -22.52 -12.32 6.36
N SER A 362 -21.25 -12.45 6.75
CA SER A 362 -20.33 -13.36 6.06
C SER A 362 -20.50 -14.82 6.48
N VAL A 363 -20.75 -15.10 7.76
CA VAL A 363 -21.07 -16.45 8.24
C VAL A 363 -22.43 -16.91 7.69
N GLU A 364 -23.42 -16.02 7.64
CA GLU A 364 -24.74 -16.31 7.07
C GLU A 364 -24.68 -16.54 5.55
N ALA A 365 -23.82 -15.80 4.83
CA ALA A 365 -23.53 -16.06 3.43
C ALA A 365 -22.95 -17.48 3.24
N ILE A 366 -21.98 -17.88 4.06
CA ILE A 366 -21.42 -19.23 4.02
C ILE A 366 -22.50 -20.29 4.25
N PHE A 367 -23.38 -20.12 5.25
CA PHE A 367 -24.49 -21.05 5.47
C PHE A 367 -25.46 -21.09 4.30
N THR A 368 -25.74 -19.96 3.65
CA THR A 368 -26.60 -19.91 2.46
C THR A 368 -25.97 -20.67 1.29
N VAL A 369 -24.66 -20.50 1.09
CA VAL A 369 -23.89 -21.23 0.06
C VAL A 369 -23.88 -22.73 0.34
N LEU A 370 -23.67 -23.16 1.59
CA LEU A 370 -23.71 -24.57 1.98
C LEU A 370 -25.10 -25.17 1.86
N ALA A 371 -26.13 -24.41 2.22
CA ALA A 371 -27.52 -24.83 2.09
C ALA A 371 -27.88 -25.09 0.62
N LEU A 372 -27.46 -24.18 -0.28
CA LEU A 372 -27.59 -24.36 -1.73
C LEU A 372 -26.76 -25.55 -2.25
N HIS A 373 -25.52 -25.71 -1.75
CA HIS A 373 -24.60 -26.75 -2.22
C HIS A 373 -25.08 -28.16 -1.82
N HIS A 374 -25.54 -28.33 -0.59
CA HIS A 374 -26.03 -29.60 -0.04
C HIS A 374 -27.52 -29.83 -0.29
N GLY A 375 -28.28 -28.78 -0.63
CA GLY A 375 -29.73 -28.83 -0.75
C GLY A 375 -30.40 -29.12 0.59
N ILE A 376 -29.89 -28.55 1.69
CA ILE A 376 -30.40 -28.74 3.06
C ILE A 376 -30.52 -27.37 3.74
N LEU A 377 -31.70 -27.06 4.28
CA LEU A 377 -31.98 -25.80 4.98
C LEU A 377 -31.57 -25.88 6.47
N PRO A 378 -30.84 -24.90 7.02
CA PRO A 378 -30.59 -24.85 8.46
C PRO A 378 -31.87 -24.48 9.23
N PRO A 379 -32.04 -24.95 10.48
CA PRO A 379 -33.23 -24.65 11.28
C PRO A 379 -33.18 -23.25 11.91
N THR A 380 -34.35 -22.68 12.20
CA THR A 380 -34.51 -21.57 13.15
C THR A 380 -34.65 -22.16 14.56
N LEU A 381 -33.67 -21.97 15.43
CA LEU A 381 -33.77 -22.44 16.82
C LEU A 381 -34.74 -21.59 17.64
N ASN A 382 -35.36 -22.22 18.65
CA ASN A 382 -36.23 -21.58 19.66
C ASN A 382 -37.49 -20.90 19.12
N LEU A 383 -37.95 -21.27 17.92
CA LEU A 383 -39.23 -20.85 17.36
C LEU A 383 -40.34 -21.80 17.82
N ASP A 384 -40.83 -21.62 19.04
CA ASP A 384 -41.88 -22.45 19.63
C ASP A 384 -43.26 -21.94 19.23
N THR A 385 -43.43 -20.62 19.17
CA THR A 385 -44.67 -19.96 18.77
C THR A 385 -44.33 -18.82 17.83
N PRO A 386 -44.76 -18.88 16.55
CA PRO A 386 -44.61 -17.78 15.61
C PRO A 386 -45.10 -16.46 16.21
N GLY A 387 -44.53 -15.35 15.73
CA GLY A 387 -44.76 -14.01 16.27
C GLY A 387 -46.23 -13.60 16.39
N ASP A 388 -46.49 -12.46 17.03
CA ASP A 388 -47.85 -12.00 17.33
C ASP A 388 -48.19 -10.78 16.45
N PRO A 389 -49.21 -10.84 15.58
CA PRO A 389 -50.13 -11.96 15.39
C PRO A 389 -49.56 -13.11 14.50
N PRO A 390 -49.92 -14.39 14.73
CA PRO A 390 -49.31 -15.55 14.04
C PRO A 390 -49.44 -15.56 12.51
N GLU A 391 -50.54 -15.03 11.98
CA GLU A 391 -50.77 -14.87 10.55
C GLU A 391 -49.72 -13.99 9.87
N GLU A 392 -49.05 -13.11 10.62
CA GLU A 392 -47.96 -12.32 10.09
C GLU A 392 -46.67 -13.15 9.91
N PHE A 393 -46.50 -14.29 10.59
CA PHE A 393 -45.29 -15.12 10.57
C PHE A 393 -45.55 -16.53 9.99
N ASP A 394 -46.27 -16.62 8.87
CA ASP A 394 -46.79 -17.85 8.24
C ASP A 394 -45.89 -18.47 7.15
N PHE A 395 -44.61 -18.07 7.07
CA PHE A 395 -43.64 -18.65 6.15
C PHE A 395 -43.30 -20.11 6.47
N SER A 396 -42.84 -20.87 5.47
CA SER A 396 -42.38 -22.24 5.68
C SER A 396 -41.08 -22.25 6.49
N GLN A 397 -41.14 -22.86 7.67
CA GLN A 397 -39.97 -23.09 8.51
C GLN A 397 -39.30 -24.42 8.13
N PRO A 398 -38.00 -24.41 7.80
CA PRO A 398 -37.27 -25.65 7.59
C PRO A 398 -37.15 -26.45 8.88
N SER A 399 -37.53 -27.73 8.82
CA SER A 399 -37.13 -28.73 9.81
C SER A 399 -35.81 -29.34 9.38
N SER A 400 -34.94 -29.69 10.34
CA SER A 400 -33.66 -30.34 10.05
C SER A 400 -33.86 -31.53 9.09
N GLY A 401 -33.05 -31.56 8.01
CA GLY A 401 -33.09 -32.65 7.02
C GLY A 401 -34.09 -32.51 5.87
N LYS A 402 -34.89 -31.44 5.77
CA LYS A 402 -35.70 -31.19 4.55
C LYS A 402 -34.79 -30.85 3.37
N SER A 403 -34.77 -31.72 2.37
CA SER A 403 -34.14 -31.44 1.09
C SER A 403 -35.10 -30.70 0.17
N THR A 404 -34.72 -29.51 -0.27
CA THR A 404 -35.41 -28.80 -1.34
C THR A 404 -34.53 -28.83 -2.58
N ALA A 405 -35.09 -29.28 -3.70
CA ALA A 405 -34.45 -29.21 -5.01
C ALA A 405 -34.50 -27.76 -5.55
N GLY A 406 -34.05 -26.78 -4.77
CA GLY A 406 -34.06 -25.36 -5.12
C GLY A 406 -32.91 -24.98 -6.05
N LYS A 407 -33.16 -24.04 -6.98
CA LYS A 407 -32.18 -23.52 -7.94
C LYS A 407 -31.59 -22.17 -7.52
N ALA A 408 -32.19 -21.44 -6.57
CA ALA A 408 -31.81 -20.07 -6.23
C ALA A 408 -32.10 -19.66 -4.77
N TRP A 409 -31.10 -19.11 -4.09
CA TRP A 409 -31.06 -18.98 -2.62
C TRP A 409 -30.62 -17.57 -2.21
N PHE A 410 -31.26 -17.03 -1.18
CA PHE A 410 -31.27 -15.62 -0.84
C PHE A 410 -30.70 -15.40 0.56
N LEU A 411 -29.84 -14.40 0.68
CA LEU A 411 -29.53 -13.70 1.92
C LEU A 411 -30.06 -12.29 1.72
N THR A 412 -30.58 -11.63 2.75
CA THR A 412 -31.16 -10.27 2.73
C THR A 412 -30.55 -9.22 1.76
N SER A 413 -29.26 -9.29 1.41
CA SER A 413 -28.61 -8.44 0.39
C SER A 413 -27.95 -9.18 -0.80
N PHE A 414 -28.05 -10.51 -0.90
CA PHE A 414 -27.37 -11.34 -1.91
C PHE A 414 -28.25 -12.36 -2.62
N PHE A 415 -27.94 -12.58 -3.90
CA PHE A 415 -28.50 -13.68 -4.67
C PHE A 415 -27.41 -14.72 -5.01
N TYR A 416 -27.65 -15.99 -4.64
CA TYR A 416 -26.80 -17.13 -5.02
C TYR A 416 -27.54 -18.08 -5.97
N HIS A 417 -26.91 -18.48 -7.07
CA HIS A 417 -27.45 -19.48 -8.01
C HIS A 417 -26.60 -20.75 -8.06
N ARG A 418 -27.25 -21.90 -8.23
CA ARG A 418 -26.56 -23.18 -8.46
C ARG A 418 -25.87 -23.15 -9.82
N VAL A 419 -24.54 -23.30 -9.86
CA VAL A 419 -23.82 -23.50 -11.12
C VAL A 419 -24.06 -24.93 -11.58
N ARG A 420 -24.69 -25.13 -12.74
CA ARG A 420 -24.69 -26.43 -13.43
C ARG A 420 -23.26 -26.71 -13.88
N CYS A 421 -22.53 -27.56 -13.15
CA CYS A 421 -21.32 -28.18 -13.66
C CYS A 421 -21.70 -29.05 -14.87
N PHE A 422 -21.37 -28.60 -16.08
CA PHE A 422 -21.29 -29.49 -17.23
C PHE A 422 -20.06 -30.38 -17.02
N ALA A 423 -20.29 -31.58 -16.47
CA ALA A 423 -19.35 -32.67 -16.64
C ALA A 423 -19.35 -33.06 -18.12
N SER A 424 -18.16 -33.14 -18.71
CA SER A 424 -17.89 -33.49 -20.08
C SER A 424 -18.32 -34.92 -20.43
N SER A 425 -19.08 -35.09 -21.52
CA SER A 425 -19.09 -36.25 -22.44
C SER A 425 -19.90 -35.91 -23.71
N PRO A 426 -19.59 -36.50 -24.89
CA PRO A 426 -19.76 -35.85 -26.20
C PRO A 426 -21.03 -36.26 -26.98
N LYS A 427 -21.37 -35.41 -27.98
CA LYS A 427 -22.35 -35.58 -29.07
C LYS A 427 -23.85 -35.50 -28.69
N LEU A 428 -24.50 -34.39 -29.07
CA LEU A 428 -25.72 -34.45 -29.87
C LEU A 428 -25.97 -33.11 -30.60
N SER A 429 -26.47 -33.24 -31.82
CA SER A 429 -26.67 -32.25 -32.88
C SER A 429 -27.60 -31.07 -32.56
N LEU A 430 -27.23 -29.90 -33.08
CA LEU A 430 -28.07 -28.70 -33.24
C LEU A 430 -29.18 -28.92 -34.29
N PRO A 431 -30.28 -28.16 -34.20
CA PRO A 431 -30.88 -27.52 -35.36
C PRO A 431 -30.77 -25.98 -35.29
N PRO A 432 -30.68 -25.30 -36.44
CA PRO A 432 -30.51 -23.86 -36.54
C PRO A 432 -31.85 -23.11 -36.49
N ASP A 433 -31.74 -21.78 -36.52
CA ASP A 433 -32.79 -20.79 -36.75
C ASP A 433 -33.60 -20.36 -35.51
N VAL A 434 -33.27 -19.19 -34.95
CA VAL A 434 -34.12 -18.00 -35.12
C VAL A 434 -33.24 -16.74 -35.08
N MET A 435 -33.47 -15.94 -36.12
CA MET A 435 -32.88 -14.67 -36.52
C MET A 435 -32.77 -13.61 -35.42
N ALA A 436 -31.66 -12.86 -35.52
CA ALA A 436 -31.46 -11.57 -34.90
C ALA A 436 -32.40 -10.51 -35.48
N GLU A 437 -32.93 -9.64 -34.63
CA GLU A 437 -33.44 -8.31 -35.01
C GLU A 437 -33.07 -7.25 -33.96
N PRO A 438 -32.95 -5.98 -34.36
CA PRO A 438 -31.97 -5.05 -33.81
C PRO A 438 -32.53 -4.12 -32.72
N LEU A 439 -31.63 -3.70 -31.83
CA LEU A 439 -31.83 -2.67 -30.83
C LEU A 439 -32.23 -1.32 -31.47
N GLN A 440 -33.45 -0.86 -31.18
CA GLN A 440 -33.89 0.51 -31.46
C GLN A 440 -33.49 1.47 -30.32
N HIS A 441 -32.81 2.54 -30.70
CA HIS A 441 -32.53 3.74 -29.91
C HIS A 441 -33.82 4.46 -29.47
N TYR A 442 -33.82 4.96 -28.22
CA TYR A 442 -34.65 6.10 -27.82
C TYR A 442 -33.76 7.22 -27.24
N PRO A 443 -34.15 8.49 -27.42
CA PRO A 443 -33.24 9.63 -27.37
C PRO A 443 -33.10 10.23 -25.96
N ALA A 444 -31.95 10.85 -25.74
CA ALA A 444 -31.68 11.70 -24.59
C ALA A 444 -32.41 13.05 -24.75
N ALA A 445 -33.10 13.49 -23.70
CA ALA A 445 -33.55 14.85 -23.50
C ALA A 445 -32.78 15.45 -22.32
N GLY A 446 -32.16 16.61 -22.55
CA GLY A 446 -31.34 17.33 -21.59
C GLY A 446 -32.07 18.46 -20.88
N ASP A 447 -31.26 19.08 -20.00
CA ASP A 447 -31.31 20.43 -19.41
C ASP A 447 -32.37 20.71 -18.33
N SER A 448 -32.09 21.39 -17.22
CA SER A 448 -30.86 21.91 -16.56
C SER A 448 -31.30 22.52 -15.20
N ILE A 449 -30.34 22.84 -14.31
CA ILE A 449 -30.28 23.95 -13.31
C ILE A 449 -29.17 23.54 -12.31
N ALA A 450 -27.91 23.93 -12.52
CA ALA A 450 -27.28 25.24 -12.21
C ALA A 450 -26.86 25.38 -10.73
N ALA A 451 -25.63 24.98 -10.45
CA ALA A 451 -24.75 25.60 -9.46
C ALA A 451 -23.29 25.32 -9.87
N ASP A 452 -22.45 26.37 -9.83
CA ASP A 452 -20.98 26.37 -9.71
C ASP A 452 -20.20 26.99 -10.88
N ASP A 453 -20.07 28.32 -10.86
CA ASP A 453 -19.46 29.14 -11.93
C ASP A 453 -18.11 29.78 -11.55
N LYS A 454 -17.43 29.29 -10.50
CA LYS A 454 -16.11 29.84 -10.10
C LYS A 454 -14.93 28.87 -10.29
N VAL A 455 -15.17 27.60 -10.62
CA VAL A 455 -14.12 26.57 -10.82
C VAL A 455 -13.69 26.44 -12.30
N THR A 456 -14.43 27.04 -13.24
CA THR A 456 -14.29 26.85 -14.69
C THR A 456 -13.14 27.64 -15.34
N PHE A 457 -12.73 28.79 -14.80
CA PHE A 457 -11.76 29.66 -15.48
C PHE A 457 -10.34 29.08 -15.52
N LEU A 458 -9.82 28.61 -14.37
CA LEU A 458 -8.48 27.99 -14.29
C LEU A 458 -8.41 26.67 -15.07
N GLY A 459 -9.49 25.88 -15.06
CA GLY A 459 -9.59 24.64 -15.84
C GLY A 459 -9.60 24.87 -17.36
N ASN A 460 -10.26 25.92 -17.82
CA ASN A 460 -10.34 26.26 -19.25
C ASN A 460 -9.02 26.84 -19.80
N VAL A 461 -8.26 27.58 -18.99
CA VAL A 461 -6.92 28.07 -19.37
C VAL A 461 -5.93 26.91 -19.45
N SER A 462 -5.95 25.99 -18.47
CA SER A 462 -5.10 24.79 -18.44
C SER A 462 -5.33 23.89 -19.67
N LYS A 463 -6.60 23.61 -20.01
CA LYS A 463 -6.96 22.80 -21.19
C LYS A 463 -6.56 23.45 -22.51
N LYS A 464 -6.68 24.77 -22.65
CA LYS A 464 -6.21 25.49 -23.85
C LYS A 464 -4.70 25.43 -23.98
N ALA A 465 -3.96 25.62 -22.89
CA ALA A 465 -2.50 25.56 -22.89
C ALA A 465 -1.98 24.15 -23.24
N GLU A 466 -2.63 23.09 -22.76
CA GLU A 466 -2.33 21.70 -23.10
C GLU A 466 -2.53 21.42 -24.61
N MET A 467 -3.61 21.97 -25.21
CA MET A 467 -3.86 21.85 -26.66
C MET A 467 -2.82 22.59 -27.52
N TYR A 468 -2.34 23.76 -27.09
CA TYR A 468 -1.27 24.50 -27.80
C TYR A 468 0.08 23.80 -27.68
N HIS A 469 0.41 23.25 -26.52
CA HIS A 469 1.61 22.44 -26.30
C HIS A 469 1.66 21.23 -27.26
N GLY A 470 0.52 20.58 -27.50
CA GLY A 470 0.42 19.46 -28.43
C GLY A 470 0.65 19.79 -29.92
N ARG A 471 0.62 21.07 -30.32
CA ARG A 471 0.78 21.51 -31.72
C ARG A 471 2.22 21.83 -32.12
N VAL A 472 3.14 22.03 -31.17
CA VAL A 472 4.53 22.40 -31.49
C VAL A 472 5.43 21.15 -31.47
N PRO A 473 6.04 20.76 -32.61
CA PRO A 473 6.73 19.45 -32.75
C PRO A 473 7.86 19.21 -31.74
N TYR A 474 8.57 20.25 -31.32
CA TYR A 474 9.72 20.15 -30.42
C TYR A 474 9.35 20.13 -28.93
N LEU A 475 8.26 20.78 -28.53
CA LEU A 475 7.79 20.84 -27.13
C LEU A 475 7.11 19.54 -26.68
N ARG A 476 6.59 18.74 -27.62
CA ARG A 476 5.94 17.43 -27.36
C ARG A 476 6.81 16.40 -26.64
N ARG A 477 8.13 16.59 -26.60
CA ARG A 477 9.10 15.68 -25.97
C ARG A 477 9.26 15.88 -24.47
N LEU A 478 8.76 16.99 -23.92
CA LEU A 478 8.82 17.32 -22.50
C LEU A 478 7.40 17.26 -21.89
N PRO A 479 7.24 16.77 -20.65
CA PRO A 479 5.93 16.72 -20.00
C PRO A 479 5.45 18.15 -19.69
N PHE A 480 4.19 18.43 -20.03
CA PHE A 480 3.57 19.74 -19.86
C PHE A 480 3.71 20.30 -18.44
N SER A 481 3.66 19.43 -17.42
CA SER A 481 3.83 19.81 -16.02
C SER A 481 5.22 20.38 -15.71
N ALA A 482 6.29 19.86 -16.33
CA ALA A 482 7.65 20.38 -16.10
C ALA A 482 7.82 21.77 -16.74
N ILE A 483 7.32 21.94 -17.96
CA ILE A 483 7.35 23.24 -18.65
C ILE A 483 6.51 24.28 -17.91
N ALA A 484 5.32 23.91 -17.42
CA ALA A 484 4.46 24.80 -16.66
C ALA A 484 5.12 25.29 -15.37
N VAL A 485 5.84 24.41 -14.65
CA VAL A 485 6.57 24.76 -13.43
C VAL A 485 7.74 25.71 -13.73
N ILE A 486 8.56 25.40 -14.74
CA ILE A 486 9.69 26.27 -15.15
C ILE A 486 9.17 27.65 -15.58
N PHE A 487 8.09 27.67 -16.37
CA PHE A 487 7.46 28.90 -16.81
C PHE A 487 6.92 29.75 -15.65
N LEU A 488 6.29 29.11 -14.66
CA LEU A 488 5.78 29.79 -13.47
C LEU A 488 6.91 30.42 -12.64
N VAL A 489 8.03 29.73 -12.46
CA VAL A 489 9.19 30.27 -11.74
C VAL A 489 9.89 31.39 -12.52
N ALA A 490 9.97 31.28 -13.85
CA ALA A 490 10.47 32.35 -14.70
C ALA A 490 9.58 33.60 -14.64
N LEU A 491 8.25 33.43 -14.61
CA LEU A 491 7.31 34.53 -14.43
C LEU A 491 7.47 35.20 -13.06
N ALA A 492 7.62 34.41 -12.00
CA ALA A 492 7.89 34.94 -10.66
C ALA A 492 9.20 35.75 -10.62
N ASN A 493 10.26 35.26 -11.26
CA ASN A 493 11.52 35.99 -11.42
C ASN A 493 11.35 37.32 -12.16
N ALA A 494 10.56 37.33 -13.23
CA ALA A 494 10.26 38.57 -13.96
C ALA A 494 9.53 39.59 -13.08
N VAL A 495 8.58 39.15 -12.26
CA VAL A 495 7.87 40.02 -11.30
C VAL A 495 8.83 40.59 -10.25
N VAL A 496 9.74 39.76 -9.70
CA VAL A 496 10.77 40.22 -8.76
C VAL A 496 11.67 41.28 -9.41
N TRP A 497 12.15 41.05 -10.63
CA TRP A 497 12.98 42.01 -11.35
C TRP A 497 12.25 43.31 -11.71
N VAL A 498 10.95 43.25 -12.03
CA VAL A 498 10.13 44.46 -12.23
C VAL A 498 9.99 45.24 -10.93
N ALA A 499 9.68 44.58 -9.81
CA ALA A 499 9.55 45.23 -8.51
C ALA A 499 10.87 45.86 -8.06
N VAL A 500 11.98 45.13 -8.18
CA VAL A 500 13.32 45.63 -7.87
C VAL A 500 13.74 46.74 -8.85
N GLY A 501 13.42 46.62 -10.13
CA GLY A 501 13.70 47.64 -11.14
C GLY A 501 13.01 48.98 -10.85
N ILE A 502 11.77 48.95 -10.35
CA ILE A 502 11.05 50.16 -9.89
C ILE A 502 11.81 50.82 -8.73
N VAL A 503 12.32 50.04 -7.77
CA VAL A 503 13.08 50.57 -6.63
C VAL A 503 14.47 51.07 -7.06
N LEU A 504 15.18 50.33 -7.91
CA LEU A 504 16.51 50.67 -8.43
C LEU A 504 16.48 51.89 -9.35
N HIS A 505 15.35 52.21 -9.99
CA HIS A 505 15.18 53.46 -10.73
C HIS A 505 15.48 54.68 -9.86
N PHE A 506 15.09 54.64 -8.58
CA PHE A 506 15.38 55.70 -7.60
C PHE A 506 16.76 55.58 -6.94
N HIS A 507 17.46 54.44 -7.13
CA HIS A 507 18.78 54.17 -6.56
C HIS A 507 19.77 53.56 -7.58
N PRO A 508 20.19 54.32 -8.63
CA PRO A 508 20.99 53.78 -9.73
C PRO A 508 22.34 53.18 -9.32
N ALA A 509 22.93 53.68 -8.22
CA ALA A 509 24.20 53.19 -7.69
C ALA A 509 24.15 51.74 -7.19
N LEU A 510 22.95 51.18 -6.95
CA LEU A 510 22.77 49.81 -6.47
C LEU A 510 22.55 48.79 -7.60
N ILE A 511 22.40 49.25 -8.85
CA ILE A 511 22.09 48.39 -10.01
C ILE A 511 23.18 47.34 -10.23
N SER A 512 24.45 47.75 -10.21
CA SER A 512 25.57 46.82 -10.40
C SER A 512 25.62 45.75 -9.30
N THR A 513 25.43 46.14 -8.04
CA THR A 513 25.37 45.21 -6.90
C THR A 513 24.14 44.30 -6.93
N ALA A 514 23.01 44.76 -7.45
CA ALA A 514 21.81 43.95 -7.63
C ALA A 514 22.01 42.87 -8.71
N ILE A 515 22.57 43.23 -9.86
CA ILE A 515 22.94 42.28 -10.92
C ILE A 515 23.97 41.28 -10.41
N LEU A 516 24.99 41.77 -9.69
CA LEU A 516 26.01 40.92 -9.08
C LEU A 516 25.37 39.92 -8.08
N SER A 517 24.43 40.37 -7.25
CA SER A 517 23.73 39.48 -6.32
C SER A 517 22.92 38.38 -7.01
N TYR A 518 22.17 38.74 -8.07
CA TYR A 518 21.40 37.77 -8.85
C TYR A 518 22.30 36.75 -9.56
N THR A 519 23.41 37.21 -10.13
CA THR A 519 24.39 36.35 -10.81
C THR A 519 25.13 35.44 -9.84
N LEU A 520 25.45 35.91 -8.63
CA LEU A 520 25.96 35.07 -7.54
C LEU A 520 24.94 34.00 -7.12
N GLY A 521 23.64 34.33 -7.12
CA GLY A 521 22.57 33.35 -6.84
C GLY A 521 22.43 32.29 -7.91
N LEU A 522 22.50 32.70 -9.19
CA LEU A 522 22.55 31.76 -10.32
C LEU A 522 23.79 30.87 -10.23
N ARG A 523 24.96 31.46 -9.97
CA ARG A 523 26.23 30.73 -9.78
C ARG A 523 26.11 29.69 -8.68
N HIS A 524 25.53 30.05 -7.55
CA HIS A 524 25.42 29.17 -6.39
C HIS A 524 24.58 27.92 -6.68
N ALA A 525 23.48 28.05 -7.42
CA ALA A 525 22.71 26.89 -7.89
C ALA A 525 23.50 25.96 -8.85
N LEU A 526 24.62 26.44 -9.39
CA LEU A 526 25.49 25.69 -10.31
C LEU A 526 26.72 25.12 -9.62
N ASP A 527 26.90 25.38 -8.32
CA ASP A 527 27.97 24.79 -7.54
C ASP A 527 27.76 23.26 -7.46
N ALA A 528 28.87 22.53 -7.55
CA ALA A 528 28.84 21.09 -7.85
C ALA A 528 28.18 20.25 -6.76
N ASP A 529 28.20 20.73 -5.52
CA ASP A 529 27.52 20.20 -4.35
C ASP A 529 26.01 20.42 -4.41
N HIS A 530 25.54 21.59 -4.87
CA HIS A 530 24.11 21.87 -5.08
C HIS A 530 23.51 20.95 -6.15
N ILE A 531 24.15 20.88 -7.32
CA ILE A 531 23.73 19.98 -8.41
C ILE A 531 23.77 18.52 -7.93
N SER A 532 24.82 18.10 -7.23
CA SER A 532 24.95 16.71 -6.77
C SER A 532 23.97 16.35 -5.65
N ALA A 533 23.65 17.30 -4.75
CA ALA A 533 22.67 17.11 -3.70
C ALA A 533 21.25 17.01 -4.29
N ILE A 534 20.91 17.87 -5.25
CA ILE A 534 19.64 17.84 -5.97
C ILE A 534 19.52 16.54 -6.78
N ASP A 535 20.56 16.13 -7.52
CA ASP A 535 20.59 14.86 -8.27
C ASP A 535 20.42 13.65 -7.33
N LEU A 536 21.19 13.57 -6.24
CA LEU A 536 21.12 12.48 -5.27
C LEU A 536 19.74 12.39 -4.60
N MET A 537 19.13 13.52 -4.27
CA MET A 537 17.82 13.58 -3.62
C MET A 537 16.68 13.33 -4.60
N THR A 538 16.79 13.83 -5.82
CA THR A 538 15.83 13.53 -6.90
C THR A 538 15.85 12.04 -7.21
N ARG A 539 17.03 11.42 -7.33
CA ARG A 539 17.17 9.95 -7.46
C ARG A 539 16.56 9.21 -6.28
N ARG A 540 16.76 9.69 -5.04
CA ARG A 540 16.20 9.06 -3.82
C ARG A 540 14.68 9.18 -3.73
N LEU A 541 14.11 10.35 -4.06
CA LEU A 541 12.66 10.61 -4.04
C LEU A 541 11.94 9.84 -5.14
N ILE A 542 12.52 9.75 -6.33
CA ILE A 542 12.02 8.90 -7.41
C ILE A 542 12.10 7.42 -7.00
N ALA A 543 13.21 6.99 -6.39
CA ALA A 543 13.36 5.62 -5.88
C ALA A 543 12.40 5.28 -4.73
N SER A 544 11.89 6.27 -4.00
CA SER A 544 10.87 6.08 -2.96
C SER A 544 9.42 6.30 -3.45
N GLY A 545 9.22 6.51 -4.76
CA GLY A 545 7.91 6.72 -5.37
C GLY A 545 7.25 8.07 -5.01
N GLN A 546 8.02 9.03 -4.49
CA GLN A 546 7.53 10.35 -4.08
C GLN A 546 7.74 11.40 -5.17
N LYS A 547 6.77 12.30 -5.35
CA LYS A 547 6.90 13.47 -6.24
C LYS A 547 7.68 14.59 -5.52
N PRO A 548 8.82 15.07 -6.03
CA PRO A 548 9.52 16.22 -5.46
C PRO A 548 8.67 17.47 -5.60
N VAL A 549 8.59 18.25 -4.53
CA VAL A 549 7.81 19.50 -4.47
C VAL A 549 8.79 20.66 -4.53
N THR A 550 8.51 21.64 -5.39
CA THR A 550 9.35 22.84 -5.59
C THR A 550 9.37 23.75 -4.36
N VAL A 551 10.57 24.16 -3.94
CA VAL A 551 10.87 24.76 -2.62
C VAL A 551 10.68 26.30 -2.59
N GLY A 552 10.28 26.93 -3.71
CA GLY A 552 10.45 28.38 -3.93
C GLY A 552 9.73 29.36 -2.97
N ILE A 553 8.63 28.97 -2.32
CA ILE A 553 7.84 29.93 -1.50
C ILE A 553 8.47 30.17 -0.12
N ILE A 554 9.23 29.21 0.41
CA ILE A 554 9.74 29.25 1.78
C ILE A 554 11.08 29.98 1.88
N VAL A 555 11.86 30.04 0.79
CA VAL A 555 13.18 30.72 0.77
C VAL A 555 13.07 32.22 1.03
N ILE A 556 11.95 32.84 0.66
CA ILE A 556 11.65 34.25 0.99
C ILE A 556 11.61 34.46 2.50
N VAL A 557 11.07 33.50 3.26
CA VAL A 557 10.98 33.57 4.73
C VAL A 557 12.36 33.42 5.36
N THR A 558 13.18 32.50 4.88
CA THR A 558 14.56 32.31 5.37
C THR A 558 15.43 33.53 5.08
N SER A 559 15.32 34.13 3.90
CA SER A 559 16.09 35.33 3.52
C SER A 559 15.72 36.55 4.37
N ILE A 560 14.45 36.68 4.76
CA ILE A 560 14.00 37.73 5.71
C ILE A 560 14.60 37.51 7.11
N VAL A 561 14.63 36.25 7.58
CA VAL A 561 15.21 35.90 8.89
C VAL A 561 16.72 36.13 8.91
N VAL A 562 17.44 35.67 7.89
CA VAL A 562 18.90 35.83 7.77
C VAL A 562 19.28 37.30 7.67
N ALA A 563 18.57 38.10 6.88
CA ALA A 563 18.81 39.54 6.78
C ALA A 563 18.51 40.29 8.09
N GLY A 564 17.45 39.90 8.81
CA GLY A 564 17.17 40.42 10.15
C GLY A 564 18.27 40.07 11.16
N THR A 565 18.88 38.89 11.03
CA THR A 565 19.96 38.44 11.92
C THR A 565 21.30 39.11 11.58
N ALA A 566 21.62 39.28 10.30
CA ALA A 566 22.85 39.97 9.85
C ALA A 566 22.88 41.44 10.29
N SER A 567 21.73 42.13 10.27
CA SER A 567 21.61 43.50 10.75
C SER A 567 21.81 43.63 12.26
N ALA A 568 21.52 42.59 13.04
CA ALA A 568 21.68 42.61 14.50
C ALA A 568 23.12 42.32 14.96
N VAL A 569 23.98 41.78 14.07
CA VAL A 569 25.33 41.30 14.42
C VAL A 569 26.44 42.07 13.67
N SER A 570 26.08 42.91 12.69
CA SER A 570 26.98 43.80 11.91
C SER A 570 28.12 44.43 12.73
N ASP A 571 27.82 44.99 13.89
CA ASP A 571 28.81 45.76 14.69
C ASP A 571 29.86 44.89 15.41
N LYS A 572 29.76 43.55 15.33
CA LYS A 572 30.68 42.61 15.99
C LYS A 572 31.57 41.81 15.03
N PHE A 573 31.46 42.02 13.71
CA PHE A 573 31.96 41.05 12.71
C PHE A 573 33.36 41.32 12.13
N ASP A 574 33.99 42.48 12.39
CA ASP A 574 35.26 42.86 11.72
C ASP A 574 36.44 41.90 12.01
N ASN A 575 36.40 41.12 13.09
CA ASN A 575 37.42 40.12 13.41
C ASN A 575 37.03 38.65 13.11
N PHE A 576 35.78 38.39 12.70
CA PHE A 576 35.29 37.03 12.43
C PHE A 576 35.26 36.66 10.95
N SER A 577 35.42 37.62 10.03
CA SER A 577 35.37 37.37 8.58
C SER A 577 36.53 36.48 8.09
N ARG A 578 37.75 36.69 8.61
CA ARG A 578 38.94 35.90 8.23
C ARG A 578 38.86 34.46 8.75
N VAL A 579 38.44 34.30 10.01
CA VAL A 579 38.28 32.98 10.65
C VAL A 579 37.10 32.22 10.03
N GLY A 580 35.99 32.90 9.77
CA GLY A 580 34.84 32.33 9.07
C GLY A 580 35.15 31.93 7.63
N GLY A 581 35.92 32.72 6.90
CA GLY A 581 36.38 32.41 5.54
C GLY A 581 37.27 31.17 5.49
N ILE A 582 38.22 31.02 6.42
CA ILE A 582 39.12 29.86 6.49
C ILE A 582 38.37 28.59 6.91
N ILE A 583 37.51 28.67 7.94
CA ILE A 583 36.70 27.52 8.37
C ILE A 583 35.69 27.13 7.28
N GLY A 584 35.04 28.11 6.64
CA GLY A 584 34.10 27.90 5.56
C GLY A 584 34.72 27.20 4.35
N THR A 585 35.82 27.76 3.84
CA THR A 585 36.51 27.22 2.64
C THR A 585 37.14 25.85 2.91
N SER A 586 37.63 25.59 4.13
CA SER A 586 38.16 24.28 4.49
C SER A 586 37.10 23.19 4.59
N VAL A 587 35.90 23.49 5.11
CA VAL A 587 34.83 22.49 5.16
C VAL A 587 34.15 22.30 3.81
N SER A 588 33.95 23.37 3.02
CA SER A 588 33.42 23.26 1.65
C SER A 588 34.34 22.41 0.76
N ALA A 589 35.66 22.66 0.80
CA ALA A 589 36.63 21.87 0.05
C ALA A 589 36.63 20.38 0.47
N ALA A 590 36.60 20.10 1.78
CA ALA A 590 36.54 18.74 2.30
C ALA A 590 35.24 18.02 1.87
N PHE A 591 34.11 18.73 1.89
CA PHE A 591 32.81 18.21 1.49
C PHE A 591 32.74 17.90 0.00
N LEU A 592 33.19 18.82 -0.87
CA LEU A 592 33.22 18.63 -2.32
C LEU A 592 34.13 17.47 -2.75
N ILE A 593 35.29 17.32 -2.11
CA ILE A 593 36.18 16.18 -2.36
C ILE A 593 35.52 14.86 -1.95
N LEU A 594 34.88 14.82 -0.77
CA LEU A 594 34.17 13.63 -0.29
C LEU A 594 32.98 13.27 -1.20
N LEU A 595 32.25 14.27 -1.67
CA LEU A 595 31.14 14.12 -2.60
C LEU A 595 31.63 13.63 -3.97
N GLY A 596 32.75 14.16 -4.46
CA GLY A 596 33.43 13.67 -5.67
C GLY A 596 33.80 12.19 -5.58
N ILE A 597 34.37 11.76 -4.44
CA ILE A 597 34.68 10.34 -4.17
C ILE A 597 33.41 9.48 -4.15
N MET A 598 32.34 9.94 -3.53
CA MET A 598 31.05 9.24 -3.50
C MET A 598 30.44 9.10 -4.90
N ASN A 599 30.51 10.15 -5.72
CA ASN A 599 30.02 10.12 -7.09
C ASN A 599 30.88 9.20 -7.98
N ILE A 600 32.20 9.10 -7.75
CA ILE A 600 33.05 8.08 -8.38
C ILE A 600 32.57 6.66 -8.04
N TYR A 601 32.22 6.41 -6.78
CA TYR A 601 31.67 5.11 -6.38
C TYR A 601 30.35 4.80 -7.10
N ILE A 602 29.43 5.76 -7.15
CA ILE A 602 28.15 5.63 -7.86
C ILE A 602 28.39 5.36 -9.35
N LEU A 603 29.28 6.13 -9.98
CA LEU A 603 29.67 5.97 -11.39
C LEU A 603 30.20 4.55 -11.66
N SER A 604 31.10 4.05 -10.82
CA SER A 604 31.67 2.70 -10.97
C SER A 604 30.59 1.61 -10.96
N ARG A 605 29.54 1.81 -10.15
CA ARG A 605 28.43 0.87 -10.04
C ARG A 605 27.47 0.95 -11.22
N LEU A 606 27.15 2.16 -11.69
CA LEU A 606 26.33 2.35 -12.88
C LEU A 606 27.00 1.74 -14.13
N VAL A 607 28.32 1.90 -14.25
CA VAL A 607 29.10 1.27 -15.33
C VAL A 607 29.07 -0.26 -15.21
N ARG A 608 29.20 -0.82 -14.00
CA ARG A 608 29.07 -2.28 -13.79
C ARG A 608 27.66 -2.78 -14.16
N GLN A 609 26.61 -2.07 -13.80
CA GLN A 609 25.23 -2.43 -14.16
C GLN A 609 24.99 -2.37 -15.67
N LEU A 610 25.52 -1.35 -16.35
CA LEU A 610 25.45 -1.25 -17.80
C LEU A 610 26.20 -2.42 -18.47
N ASN A 611 27.39 -2.76 -17.99
CA ASN A 611 28.16 -3.90 -18.50
C ASN A 611 27.45 -5.25 -18.29
N MET A 612 26.81 -5.45 -17.14
CA MET A 612 25.99 -6.64 -16.88
C MET A 612 24.80 -6.72 -17.83
N MET A 613 24.13 -5.60 -18.09
CA MET A 613 22.98 -5.52 -19.01
C MET A 613 23.37 -5.77 -20.46
N ILE A 614 24.56 -5.35 -20.88
CA ILE A 614 25.11 -5.65 -22.21
C ILE A 614 25.44 -7.14 -22.35
N ALA A 615 25.67 -7.86 -21.24
CA ALA A 615 25.99 -9.28 -21.24
C ALA A 615 24.77 -10.23 -21.12
N THR A 616 23.56 -9.71 -20.86
CA THR A 616 22.34 -10.52 -20.59
C THR A 616 21.33 -10.51 -21.75
N HIS A 617 20.54 -11.59 -21.85
CA HIS A 617 19.57 -11.86 -22.94
C HIS A 617 18.42 -10.83 -22.99
N PRO A 618 17.93 -10.42 -24.19
CA PRO A 618 16.74 -9.59 -24.32
C PRO A 618 15.44 -10.28 -23.87
N SER A 619 15.42 -11.62 -23.85
CA SER A 619 14.28 -12.45 -23.44
C SER A 619 14.14 -12.61 -21.92
N ASP A 620 15.18 -12.26 -21.15
CA ASP A 620 15.17 -12.23 -19.68
C ASP A 620 14.86 -10.82 -19.13
N GLU A 621 14.39 -9.89 -19.97
CA GLU A 621 14.14 -8.49 -19.59
C GLU A 621 12.87 -8.28 -18.73
N GLN A 622 12.39 -9.32 -18.00
CA GLN A 622 11.33 -9.19 -17.01
C GLN A 622 11.83 -9.34 -15.57
N GLU A 623 11.77 -8.19 -14.87
CA GLU A 623 11.64 -8.04 -13.42
C GLU A 623 12.85 -8.34 -12.52
N ASP A 624 13.98 -7.68 -12.78
CA ASP A 624 14.72 -7.07 -11.67
C ASP A 624 14.37 -5.58 -11.59
N GLY A 625 13.45 -5.26 -10.67
CA GLY A 625 13.19 -3.89 -10.25
C GLY A 625 14.49 -3.25 -9.76
N PHE A 626 14.67 -1.96 -10.08
CA PHE A 626 15.83 -1.15 -9.74
C PHE A 626 16.09 -1.10 -8.21
N LYS A 627 16.70 -2.14 -7.68
CA LYS A 627 17.21 -2.22 -6.31
C LYS A 627 18.48 -1.39 -6.25
N ILE A 628 18.37 -0.07 -6.09
CA ILE A 628 19.50 0.73 -5.59
C ILE A 628 19.77 0.29 -4.14
N HIS A 629 20.55 -0.77 -3.98
CA HIS A 629 21.12 -1.14 -2.69
C HIS A 629 22.22 -0.13 -2.33
N GLY A 630 21.85 1.07 -1.89
CA GLY A 630 22.78 2.11 -1.39
C GLY A 630 23.40 1.79 -0.02
N ALA A 631 23.65 0.52 0.30
CA ALA A 631 24.20 0.10 1.58
C ALA A 631 25.73 -0.08 1.49
N GLY A 632 26.45 1.04 1.51
CA GLY A 632 27.88 1.05 1.85
C GLY A 632 28.09 1.37 3.33
N CYS A 633 29.32 1.17 3.82
CA CYS A 633 29.75 1.51 5.19
C CYS A 633 29.32 2.93 5.64
N LEU A 634 29.30 3.89 4.70
CA LEU A 634 28.86 5.27 4.90
C LEU A 634 27.37 5.41 5.25
N PHE A 635 26.51 4.52 4.73
CA PHE A 635 25.06 4.53 5.03
C PHE A 635 24.78 4.19 6.49
N ASN A 636 25.63 3.37 7.13
CA ASN A 636 25.52 3.07 8.56
C ASN A 636 25.92 4.26 9.43
N VAL A 637 26.90 5.06 8.99
CA VAL A 637 27.37 6.26 9.70
C VAL A 637 26.33 7.38 9.65
N PHE A 638 25.72 7.62 8.48
CA PHE A 638 24.72 8.69 8.30
C PHE A 638 23.26 8.25 8.44
N LYS A 639 23.02 6.98 8.83
CA LYS A 639 21.69 6.38 8.97
C LYS A 639 20.75 7.20 9.84
N GLY A 640 21.27 7.77 10.93
CA GLY A 640 20.51 8.61 11.86
C GLY A 640 20.06 9.93 11.24
N MET A 641 20.95 10.58 10.48
CA MET A 641 20.68 11.85 9.81
C MET A 641 19.69 11.66 8.64
N PHE A 642 19.85 10.56 7.87
CA PHE A 642 18.95 10.22 6.76
C PHE A 642 17.57 9.71 7.20
N LYS A 643 17.44 9.18 8.43
CA LYS A 643 16.13 8.84 9.04
C LYS A 643 15.31 10.08 9.36
N MET A 644 15.98 11.22 9.53
CA MET A 644 15.35 12.50 9.83
C MET A 644 14.71 13.14 8.60
N ILE A 645 15.10 12.72 7.39
CA ILE A 645 14.63 13.26 6.11
C ILE A 645 13.79 12.19 5.40
N ASP A 646 12.51 12.11 5.75
CA ASP A 646 11.52 11.18 5.18
C ASP A 646 10.43 11.89 4.34
N ARG A 647 10.42 13.23 4.34
CA ARG A 647 9.49 14.09 3.60
C ARG A 647 10.23 15.28 3.01
N PRO A 648 9.81 15.83 1.85
CA PRO A 648 10.49 16.95 1.19
C PRO A 648 10.73 18.18 2.09
N TRP A 649 9.79 18.49 2.99
CA TRP A 649 9.93 19.63 3.91
C TRP A 649 10.97 19.41 5.02
N LYS A 650 11.34 18.16 5.35
CA LYS A 650 12.38 17.87 6.35
C LYS A 650 13.81 18.06 5.81
N MET A 651 13.94 18.42 4.53
CA MET A 651 15.20 18.91 3.95
C MET A 651 15.50 20.36 4.36
N TYR A 652 14.54 21.07 4.95
CA TYR A 652 14.66 22.48 5.30
C TYR A 652 15.80 22.79 6.29
N PRO A 653 16.03 22.03 7.38
CA PRO A 653 17.18 22.26 8.25
C PRO A 653 18.52 22.04 7.53
N LEU A 654 18.55 21.14 6.54
CA LEU A 654 19.73 20.87 5.73
C LEU A 654 19.99 22.00 4.73
N GLY A 655 18.94 22.51 4.06
CA GLY A 655 19.03 23.68 3.18
C GLY A 655 19.35 24.98 3.93
N ILE A 656 18.86 25.13 5.17
CA ILE A 656 19.32 26.16 6.11
C ILE A 656 20.79 25.96 6.43
N LEU A 657 21.24 24.74 6.75
CA LEU A 657 22.65 24.46 7.08
C LEU A 657 23.60 24.74 5.90
N PHE A 658 23.17 24.44 4.67
CA PHE A 658 23.89 24.81 3.44
C PHE A 658 23.89 26.34 3.23
N GLY A 659 22.72 26.99 3.32
CA GLY A 659 22.59 28.44 3.14
C GLY A 659 23.05 29.34 4.31
N LEU A 660 23.35 28.77 5.49
CA LEU A 660 23.89 29.49 6.67
C LEU A 660 25.36 29.19 6.97
N GLY A 661 26.04 28.29 6.25
CA GLY A 661 27.46 28.09 6.57
C GLY A 661 28.25 26.94 5.95
N PHE A 662 27.89 26.37 4.79
CA PHE A 662 28.74 25.33 4.20
C PHE A 662 29.14 25.47 2.74
N ASP A 663 28.61 26.43 2.00
CA ASP A 663 29.28 26.93 0.79
C ASP A 663 29.49 28.44 0.92
N THR A 664 30.74 28.90 0.82
CA THR A 664 31.18 30.11 1.55
C THR A 664 31.81 31.20 0.68
N SER A 665 31.72 31.14 -0.65
CA SER A 665 32.21 32.24 -1.49
C SER A 665 31.11 33.22 -1.91
N SER A 666 29.96 32.72 -2.36
CA SER A 666 28.86 33.54 -2.88
C SER A 666 28.05 34.21 -1.76
N GLU A 667 27.87 33.54 -0.62
CA GLU A 667 27.19 34.04 0.57
C GLU A 667 28.06 35.01 1.37
N ILE A 668 29.38 34.76 1.47
CA ILE A 668 30.31 35.74 2.04
C ILE A 668 30.42 36.95 1.13
N ALA A 669 30.39 36.79 -0.21
CA ALA A 669 30.32 37.91 -1.14
C ALA A 669 29.00 38.68 -1.01
N LEU A 670 27.86 37.99 -0.83
CA LEU A 670 26.55 38.61 -0.56
C LEU A 670 26.56 39.38 0.76
N LEU A 671 27.04 38.77 1.85
CA LEU A 671 27.21 39.42 3.15
C LEU A 671 28.20 40.59 3.07
N GLY A 672 29.24 40.48 2.26
CA GLY A 672 30.21 41.54 1.98
C GLY A 672 29.58 42.71 1.22
N ILE A 673 28.78 42.44 0.18
CA ILE A 673 28.02 43.45 -0.56
C ILE A 673 27.01 44.14 0.37
N SER A 674 26.26 43.37 1.15
CA SER A 674 25.30 43.89 2.13
C SER A 674 26.00 44.72 3.22
N SER A 675 27.16 44.30 3.70
CA SER A 675 27.97 44.99 4.72
C SER A 675 28.57 46.30 4.18
N ILE A 676 29.14 46.29 2.96
CA ILE A 676 29.67 47.50 2.30
C ILE A 676 28.55 48.52 2.08
N GLN A 677 27.35 48.09 1.71
CA GLN A 677 26.21 48.99 1.52
C GLN A 677 25.62 49.47 2.86
N ALA A 678 25.65 48.65 3.91
CA ALA A 678 25.31 49.06 5.27
C ALA A 678 26.28 50.14 5.79
N ALA A 679 27.59 49.96 5.60
CA ALA A 679 28.62 50.92 5.98
C ALA A 679 28.49 52.28 5.25
N ARG A 680 27.88 52.28 4.06
CA ARG A 680 27.56 53.49 3.28
C ARG A 680 26.26 54.18 3.72
N GLY A 681 25.59 53.70 4.77
CA GLY A 681 24.36 54.27 5.31
C GLY A 681 23.10 53.93 4.50
N THR A 682 23.13 52.87 3.69
CA THR A 682 21.99 52.44 2.88
C THR A 682 20.87 51.88 3.76
N SER A 683 19.61 52.20 3.45
CA SER A 683 18.45 51.68 4.19
C SER A 683 18.39 50.16 4.18
N ILE A 684 18.02 49.56 5.31
CA ILE A 684 17.85 48.11 5.46
C ILE A 684 16.90 47.51 4.40
N TRP A 685 15.86 48.26 4.00
CA TRP A 685 14.91 47.83 2.97
C TRP A 685 15.54 47.71 1.58
N LEU A 686 16.55 48.52 1.28
CA LEU A 686 17.32 48.44 0.03
C LEU A 686 18.38 47.34 0.10
N ILE A 687 18.97 47.10 1.27
CA ILE A 687 19.94 46.01 1.47
C ILE A 687 19.27 44.63 1.32
N LEU A 688 17.98 44.51 1.69
CA LEU A 688 17.17 43.30 1.51
C LEU A 688 16.95 42.90 0.04
N ILE A 689 17.20 43.80 -0.92
CA ILE A 689 17.11 43.49 -2.35
C ILE A 689 18.15 42.44 -2.75
N PHE A 690 19.35 42.47 -2.16
CA PHE A 690 20.44 41.58 -2.58
C PHE A 690 20.13 40.11 -2.24
N PRO A 691 19.75 39.72 -1.00
CA PRO A 691 19.36 38.35 -0.70
C PRO A 691 18.15 37.87 -1.49
N VAL A 692 17.17 38.75 -1.76
CA VAL A 692 15.99 38.40 -2.56
C VAL A 692 16.37 38.06 -4.00
N LEU A 693 17.25 38.85 -4.63
CA LEU A 693 17.76 38.57 -5.97
C LEU A 693 18.64 37.31 -6.01
N PHE A 694 19.49 37.13 -5.01
CA PHE A 694 20.31 35.92 -4.87
C PHE A 694 19.44 34.66 -4.81
N THR A 695 18.43 34.67 -3.95
CA THR A 695 17.44 33.59 -3.84
C THR A 695 16.66 33.38 -5.13
N ALA A 696 16.26 34.45 -5.83
CA ALA A 696 15.50 34.34 -7.07
C ALA A 696 16.30 33.65 -8.18
N GLY A 697 17.58 33.99 -8.31
CA GLY A 697 18.51 33.31 -9.23
C GLY A 697 18.69 31.83 -8.89
N MET A 698 18.96 31.52 -7.63
CA MET A 698 19.14 30.14 -7.16
C MET A 698 17.90 29.27 -7.42
N CYS A 699 16.72 29.75 -7.02
CA CYS A 699 15.45 29.03 -7.20
C CYS A 699 15.14 28.73 -8.67
N LEU A 700 15.52 29.61 -9.59
CA LEU A 700 15.24 29.46 -11.01
C LEU A 700 15.99 28.25 -11.59
N LEU A 701 17.29 28.15 -11.30
CA LEU A 701 18.14 27.06 -11.82
C LEU A 701 17.89 25.74 -11.12
N ASP A 702 17.76 25.71 -9.79
CA ASP A 702 17.45 24.48 -9.04
C ASP A 702 16.11 23.87 -9.47
N THR A 703 15.10 24.71 -9.71
CA THR A 703 13.79 24.25 -10.16
C THR A 703 13.82 23.80 -11.62
N ALA A 704 14.60 24.47 -12.46
CA ALA A 704 14.79 24.07 -13.86
C ALA A 704 15.48 22.71 -13.96
N ASP A 705 16.56 22.49 -13.21
CA ASP A 705 17.29 21.23 -13.17
C ASP A 705 16.41 20.08 -12.63
N GLY A 706 15.74 20.28 -11.50
CA GLY A 706 14.83 19.28 -10.93
C GLY A 706 13.66 18.92 -11.86
N ALA A 707 13.10 19.89 -12.58
CA ALA A 707 12.03 19.67 -13.54
C ALA A 707 12.50 18.97 -14.83
N LEU A 708 13.69 19.30 -15.33
CA LEU A 708 14.31 18.64 -16.47
C LEU A 708 14.72 17.20 -16.14
N MET A 709 15.27 16.97 -14.96
CA MET A 709 15.59 15.64 -14.46
C MET A 709 14.34 14.79 -14.31
N MET A 710 13.28 15.32 -13.70
CA MET A 710 11.99 14.62 -13.61
C MET A 710 11.44 14.28 -15.00
N SER A 711 11.56 15.18 -15.97
CA SER A 711 11.15 14.94 -17.36
C SER A 711 11.93 13.80 -18.02
N LEU A 712 13.24 13.72 -17.80
CA LEU A 712 14.07 12.62 -18.30
C LEU A 712 13.62 11.27 -17.73
N TYR A 713 13.23 11.22 -16.45
CA TYR A 713 12.77 9.99 -15.79
C TYR A 713 11.31 9.61 -16.07
N THR A 714 10.44 10.57 -16.40
CA THR A 714 8.98 10.33 -16.57
C THR A 714 8.51 10.25 -18.03
N SER A 715 9.36 10.58 -19.01
CA SER A 715 8.98 10.50 -20.41
C SER A 715 8.80 9.04 -20.88
N THR A 716 7.58 8.70 -21.30
CA THR A 716 7.14 7.35 -21.70
C THR A 716 7.84 6.78 -22.93
N ALA A 717 8.53 7.61 -23.72
CA ALA A 717 9.35 7.19 -24.85
C ALA A 717 10.75 6.69 -24.46
N LEU A 718 11.30 7.16 -23.32
CA LEU A 718 12.61 6.75 -22.78
C LEU A 718 12.49 5.74 -21.64
N ALA A 719 11.34 5.69 -20.95
CA ALA A 719 11.07 4.73 -19.89
C ALA A 719 11.10 3.25 -20.33
N ARG A 720 10.97 2.98 -21.64
CA ARG A 720 11.07 1.62 -22.21
C ARG A 720 12.51 1.18 -22.47
N ASP A 721 13.48 2.09 -22.49
CA ASP A 721 14.86 1.81 -22.87
C ASP A 721 15.82 1.96 -21.67
N ARG A 722 15.96 0.86 -20.91
CA ARG A 722 16.79 0.82 -19.70
C ARG A 722 18.27 1.13 -19.97
N ILE A 723 18.78 0.82 -21.17
CA ILE A 723 20.15 1.14 -21.59
C ILE A 723 20.31 2.65 -21.79
N ALA A 724 19.29 3.34 -22.32
CA ALA A 724 19.30 4.80 -22.45
C ALA A 724 19.37 5.48 -21.08
N ILE A 725 18.58 5.01 -20.11
CA ILE A 725 18.57 5.55 -18.75
C ILE A 725 19.95 5.42 -18.10
N LEU A 726 20.59 4.25 -18.22
CA LEU A 726 21.94 4.02 -17.70
C LEU A 726 22.99 4.89 -18.42
N TYR A 727 22.92 5.03 -19.74
CA TYR A 727 23.83 5.87 -20.52
C TYR A 727 23.78 7.34 -20.07
N TYR A 728 22.59 7.95 -20.05
CA TYR A 728 22.44 9.34 -19.64
C TYR A 728 22.80 9.55 -18.17
N SER A 729 22.46 8.58 -17.30
CA SER A 729 22.86 8.61 -15.89
C SER A 729 24.36 8.57 -15.69
N ILE A 730 25.09 7.78 -16.49
CA ILE A 730 26.56 7.71 -16.47
C ILE A 730 27.16 9.03 -16.95
N VAL A 731 26.69 9.56 -18.07
CA VAL A 731 27.20 10.83 -18.61
C VAL A 731 27.03 11.98 -17.60
N LEU A 732 25.84 12.09 -17.00
CA LEU A 732 25.57 13.13 -16.01
C LEU A 732 26.48 12.97 -14.78
N THR A 733 26.62 11.74 -14.26
CA THR A 733 27.48 11.48 -13.10
C THR A 733 28.98 11.69 -13.41
N VAL A 734 29.44 11.47 -14.64
CA VAL A 734 30.82 11.81 -15.03
C VAL A 734 31.06 13.32 -14.96
N ILE A 735 30.12 14.12 -15.47
CA ILE A 735 30.23 15.58 -15.45
C ILE A 735 30.27 16.06 -14.00
N THR A 736 29.38 15.58 -13.13
CA THR A 736 29.35 15.99 -11.72
C THR A 736 30.61 15.59 -10.94
N VAL A 737 31.21 14.42 -11.23
CA VAL A 737 32.51 14.02 -10.66
C VAL A 737 33.62 14.99 -11.07
N VAL A 738 33.71 15.30 -12.36
CA VAL A 738 34.77 16.18 -12.89
C VAL A 738 34.65 17.57 -12.28
N VAL A 739 33.45 18.13 -12.26
CA VAL A 739 33.21 19.48 -11.71
C VAL A 739 33.51 19.50 -10.20
N ALA A 740 32.99 18.54 -9.43
CA ALA A 740 33.22 18.49 -7.98
C ALA A 740 34.71 18.36 -7.62
N LEU A 741 35.48 17.56 -8.36
CA LEU A 741 36.92 17.41 -8.12
C LEU A 741 37.70 18.65 -8.54
N VAL A 742 37.39 19.25 -9.70
CA VAL A 742 38.09 20.46 -10.17
C VAL A 742 37.85 21.62 -9.21
N ILE A 743 36.60 21.86 -8.80
CA ILE A 743 36.27 22.92 -7.85
C ILE A 743 36.86 22.62 -6.47
N GLY A 744 36.70 21.39 -5.96
CA GLY A 744 37.25 21.01 -4.66
C GLY A 744 38.78 21.17 -4.58
N VAL A 745 39.49 20.84 -5.67
CA VAL A 745 40.94 21.05 -5.76
C VAL A 745 41.29 22.54 -5.82
N ILE A 746 40.57 23.33 -6.61
CA ILE A 746 40.79 24.79 -6.68
C ILE A 746 40.57 25.42 -5.30
N GLN A 747 39.47 25.10 -4.62
CA GLN A 747 39.17 25.61 -3.27
C GLN A 747 40.24 25.18 -2.25
N LEU A 748 40.72 23.94 -2.32
CA LEU A 748 41.81 23.46 -1.46
C LEU A 748 43.11 24.24 -1.71
N LEU A 749 43.44 24.53 -2.97
CA LEU A 749 44.63 25.32 -3.33
C LEU A 749 44.47 26.79 -2.91
N THR A 750 43.28 27.37 -3.04
CA THR A 750 42.97 28.72 -2.54
C THR A 750 43.07 28.81 -1.02
N LEU A 751 42.62 27.77 -0.30
CA LEU A 751 42.79 27.68 1.16
C LEU A 751 44.28 27.68 1.55
N VAL A 752 45.11 26.92 0.84
CA VAL A 752 46.57 26.91 1.07
C VAL A 752 47.19 28.28 0.80
N LEU A 753 46.74 28.97 -0.24
CA LEU A 753 47.14 30.35 -0.54
C LEU A 753 46.83 31.31 0.61
N ASN A 754 45.60 31.23 1.14
CA ASN A 754 45.11 32.11 2.21
C ASN A 754 45.73 31.84 3.59
N VAL A 755 46.25 30.63 3.84
CA VAL A 755 46.79 30.23 5.14
C VAL A 755 48.33 30.26 5.17
N ALA A 756 48.97 29.84 4.08
CA ALA A 756 50.43 29.63 4.04
C ALA A 756 51.18 30.69 3.23
N GLU A 757 50.48 31.61 2.54
CA GLU A 757 51.04 32.68 1.68
C GLU A 757 52.27 32.25 0.83
N PRO A 758 52.20 31.12 0.10
CA PRO A 758 53.34 30.61 -0.65
C PRO A 758 53.61 31.46 -1.90
N THR A 759 54.89 31.71 -2.21
CA THR A 759 55.31 32.52 -3.36
C THR A 759 55.78 31.67 -4.54
N GLY A 760 55.40 32.04 -5.77
CA GLY A 760 55.90 31.40 -6.99
C GLY A 760 54.90 31.37 -8.15
N ARG A 761 55.41 31.17 -9.38
CA ARG A 761 54.62 31.21 -10.63
C ARG A 761 53.37 30.32 -10.67
N PHE A 762 53.38 29.20 -9.92
CA PHE A 762 52.22 28.32 -9.78
C PHE A 762 51.13 28.98 -8.94
N TRP A 763 51.51 29.59 -7.81
CA TRP A 763 50.59 30.25 -6.88
C TRP A 763 50.01 31.54 -7.47
N ASP A 764 50.78 32.31 -8.25
CA ASP A 764 50.26 33.44 -9.03
C ASP A 764 49.17 32.99 -10.04
N GLY A 765 49.29 31.76 -10.55
CA GLY A 765 48.29 31.15 -11.44
C GLY A 765 47.03 30.72 -10.69
N VAL A 766 47.17 30.19 -9.48
CA VAL A 766 46.04 29.82 -8.60
C VAL A 766 45.32 31.07 -8.09
N GLU A 767 46.04 32.13 -7.74
CA GLU A 767 45.49 33.42 -7.33
C GLU A 767 44.69 34.05 -8.48
N LYS A 768 45.24 34.11 -9.69
CA LYS A 768 44.50 34.55 -10.89
C LYS A 768 43.28 33.69 -11.21
N ALA A 769 43.34 32.38 -10.99
CA ALA A 769 42.19 31.50 -11.14
C ALA A 769 41.12 31.80 -10.08
N GLY A 770 41.54 32.10 -8.85
CA GLY A 770 40.68 32.58 -7.77
C GLY A 770 40.05 33.95 -8.05
N ASP A 771 40.75 34.85 -8.73
CA ASP A 771 40.18 36.16 -9.07
C ASP A 771 39.18 36.10 -10.24
N ASN A 772 39.24 35.04 -11.06
CA ASN A 772 38.42 34.85 -12.24
C ASN A 772 37.37 33.72 -12.08
N TYR A 773 36.82 33.55 -10.88
CA TYR A 773 35.78 32.55 -10.61
C TYR A 773 34.54 32.68 -11.51
N GLU A 774 34.20 33.88 -11.97
CA GLU A 774 33.07 34.11 -12.90
C GLU A 774 33.26 33.37 -14.22
N ILE A 775 34.50 33.36 -14.74
CA ILE A 775 34.86 32.67 -15.98
C ILE A 775 34.82 31.16 -15.76
N ILE A 776 35.29 30.68 -14.60
CA ILE A 776 35.26 29.27 -14.23
C ILE A 776 33.81 28.77 -14.11
N GLY A 777 32.94 29.53 -13.43
CA GLY A 777 31.51 29.22 -13.32
C GLY A 777 30.80 29.21 -14.67
N GLY A 778 31.07 30.21 -15.52
CA GLY A 778 30.55 30.25 -16.89
C GLY A 778 31.03 29.09 -17.75
N ALA A 779 32.31 28.69 -17.60
CA ALA A 779 32.87 27.53 -18.30
C ALA A 779 32.24 26.20 -17.85
N ILE A 780 31.94 26.04 -16.56
CA ILE A 780 31.23 24.88 -16.03
C ILE A 780 29.83 24.80 -16.65
N CYS A 781 29.07 25.89 -16.65
CA CYS A 781 27.73 25.95 -17.27
C CYS A 781 27.78 25.62 -18.76
N GLY A 782 28.75 26.22 -19.47
CA GLY A 782 29.00 25.92 -20.88
C GLY A 782 29.31 24.45 -21.10
N SER A 783 30.08 23.82 -20.21
CA SER A 783 30.40 22.40 -20.30
C SER A 783 29.17 21.51 -20.16
N PHE A 784 28.24 21.81 -19.25
CA PHE A 784 26.97 21.06 -19.12
C PHE A 784 26.15 21.11 -20.40
N ILE A 785 26.05 22.28 -21.03
CA ILE A 785 25.32 22.46 -22.29
C ILE A 785 26.01 21.68 -23.41
N VAL A 786 27.33 21.82 -23.53
CA VAL A 786 28.13 21.17 -24.59
C VAL A 786 28.13 19.66 -24.43
N PHE A 787 28.45 19.12 -23.26
CA PHE A 787 28.47 17.67 -23.01
C PHE A 787 27.06 17.06 -23.04
N GLY A 788 26.04 17.79 -22.57
CA GLY A 788 24.64 17.36 -22.69
C GLY A 788 24.20 17.24 -24.14
N ALA A 789 24.46 18.26 -24.97
CA ALA A 789 24.15 18.21 -26.40
C ALA A 789 24.95 17.12 -27.13
N LEU A 790 26.24 17.00 -26.83
CA LEU A 790 27.12 15.98 -27.40
C LEU A 790 26.64 14.56 -27.05
N SER A 791 26.20 14.33 -25.82
CA SER A 791 25.64 13.06 -25.35
C SER A 791 24.40 12.64 -26.15
N VAL A 792 23.49 13.58 -26.43
CA VAL A 792 22.30 13.33 -27.26
C VAL A 792 22.68 12.98 -28.70
N LEU A 793 23.70 13.65 -29.26
CA LEU A 793 24.19 13.36 -30.61
C LEU A 793 24.91 12.01 -30.71
N LEU A 794 25.72 11.66 -29.70
CA LEU A 794 26.50 10.42 -29.66
C LEU A 794 25.68 9.19 -29.27
N TYR A 795 24.51 9.36 -28.66
CA TYR A 795 23.67 8.26 -28.19
C TYR A 795 23.28 7.28 -29.31
N LYS A 796 22.75 7.78 -30.44
CA LYS A 796 22.32 6.94 -31.57
C LYS A 796 23.44 6.06 -32.15
N PRO A 797 24.62 6.61 -32.54
CA PRO A 797 25.71 5.79 -33.06
C PRO A 797 26.31 4.85 -32.00
N TRP A 798 26.32 5.26 -30.72
CA TRP A 798 26.76 4.39 -29.64
C TRP A 798 25.81 3.21 -29.42
N ARG A 799 24.50 3.44 -29.42
CA ARG A 799 23.48 2.39 -29.26
C ARG A 799 23.60 1.33 -30.35
N ARG A 800 23.75 1.74 -31.60
CA ARG A 800 23.96 0.83 -32.73
C ARG A 800 25.16 -0.11 -32.51
N ARG A 801 26.29 0.41 -32.00
CA ARG A 801 27.47 -0.42 -31.70
C ARG A 801 27.25 -1.40 -30.56
N ILE A 802 26.45 -1.03 -29.56
CA ILE A 802 26.11 -1.91 -28.44
C ILE A 802 25.19 -3.04 -28.89
N ASP A 803 24.20 -2.73 -29.72
CA ASP A 803 23.31 -3.75 -30.31
C ASP A 803 24.13 -4.75 -31.16
N GLU A 804 25.04 -4.26 -32.01
CA GLU A 804 26.00 -5.10 -32.78
C GLU A 804 26.96 -5.91 -31.88
N LYS A 805 27.20 -5.48 -30.65
CA LYS A 805 28.04 -6.21 -29.67
C LYS A 805 27.23 -7.29 -28.94
N ARG A 806 25.96 -7.02 -28.64
CA ARG A 806 25.03 -8.01 -28.09
C ARG A 806 24.80 -9.14 -29.08
N GLU A 807 24.61 -8.83 -30.37
CA GLU A 807 24.48 -9.84 -31.44
C GLU A 807 25.74 -10.71 -31.60
N ARG A 808 26.94 -10.13 -31.49
CA ARG A 808 28.20 -10.91 -31.51
C ARG A 808 28.37 -11.81 -30.29
N ASN A 809 28.04 -11.33 -29.10
CA ASN A 809 28.09 -12.14 -27.88
C ASN A 809 27.05 -13.27 -27.92
N GLN A 810 25.91 -13.05 -28.58
CA GLN A 810 24.87 -14.05 -28.81
C GLN A 810 25.37 -15.19 -29.70
N ALA A 811 26.11 -14.89 -30.78
CA ALA A 811 26.67 -15.89 -31.68
C ALA A 811 27.68 -16.84 -31.00
N LEU A 812 28.41 -16.36 -29.99
CA LEU A 812 29.38 -17.14 -29.21
C LEU A 812 28.73 -18.05 -28.15
N LEU A 813 27.55 -17.68 -27.63
CA LEU A 813 26.82 -18.49 -26.64
C LEU A 813 26.04 -19.64 -27.30
N THR A 814 25.57 -19.46 -28.54
CA THR A 814 24.89 -20.52 -29.31
C THR A 814 25.82 -21.57 -29.92
N SER A 815 27.14 -21.34 -29.96
CA SER A 815 28.10 -22.29 -30.53
C SER A 815 28.61 -23.35 -29.54
N ASP A 816 28.38 -23.18 -28.23
CA ASP A 816 28.87 -24.11 -27.20
C ASP A 816 27.83 -25.19 -26.78
N ASP A 817 26.57 -25.10 -27.24
CA ASP A 817 25.45 -25.97 -26.81
C ASP A 817 24.90 -26.89 -27.93
N GLN A 818 25.75 -27.40 -28.82
CA GLN A 818 25.36 -28.48 -29.76
C GLN A 818 26.11 -29.78 -29.46
N ASP A 819 25.53 -30.60 -28.56
CA ASP A 819 25.75 -32.04 -28.52
C ASP A 819 24.69 -32.72 -29.41
N PRO A 820 25.07 -33.47 -30.47
CA PRO A 820 24.12 -33.99 -31.45
C PRO A 820 23.61 -35.39 -31.06
N GLN A 821 22.39 -35.48 -30.55
CA GLN A 821 21.61 -36.72 -30.53
C GLN A 821 20.16 -36.46 -30.96
N ASP A 822 19.87 -36.71 -32.23
CA ASP A 822 18.75 -37.57 -32.69
C ASP A 822 18.48 -37.38 -34.19
N THR A 823 18.91 -38.33 -35.02
CA THR A 823 18.17 -38.71 -36.24
C THR A 823 18.53 -40.15 -36.66
N PRO A 824 17.57 -41.02 -37.02
CA PRO A 824 17.82 -42.45 -37.24
C PRO A 824 18.21 -42.80 -38.68
N LEU A 825 19.31 -43.57 -38.79
CA LEU A 825 19.68 -44.65 -39.74
C LEU A 825 19.11 -44.68 -41.18
N SER A 826 20.01 -44.50 -42.15
CA SER A 826 20.28 -45.36 -43.32
C SER A 826 21.55 -44.81 -43.98
N GLY A 827 22.55 -45.52 -44.49
CA GLY A 827 22.92 -46.92 -44.70
C GLY A 827 24.15 -46.85 -45.62
N GLU A 828 25.15 -47.73 -45.42
CA GLU A 828 26.30 -47.97 -46.32
C GLU A 828 27.35 -46.83 -46.45
N GLY A 829 28.66 -47.01 -46.29
CA GLY A 829 29.49 -48.16 -45.99
C GLY A 829 30.98 -47.74 -45.93
N ILE A 830 31.81 -48.70 -45.54
CA ILE A 830 33.22 -48.86 -45.94
C ILE A 830 34.30 -48.12 -45.10
N GLU A 831 34.95 -48.96 -44.28
CA GLU A 831 36.38 -49.05 -43.91
C GLU A 831 37.07 -47.97 -43.03
N SER A 832 37.38 -48.39 -41.80
CA SER A 832 38.58 -48.00 -41.01
C SER A 832 39.68 -49.05 -41.23
N PRO A 833 41.00 -48.75 -41.19
CA PRO A 833 41.76 -48.53 -39.92
C PRO A 833 43.09 -47.71 -40.13
N PRO A 834 44.13 -47.70 -39.23
CA PRO A 834 44.27 -48.13 -37.83
C PRO A 834 44.84 -47.08 -36.84
N ARG A 835 44.73 -47.46 -35.56
CA ARG A 835 45.46 -47.05 -34.33
C ARG A 835 46.85 -46.41 -34.48
N GLN A 836 47.21 -45.49 -33.57
CA GLN A 836 48.29 -45.68 -32.56
C GLN A 836 48.47 -44.52 -31.54
N ARG A 837 48.65 -44.93 -30.27
CA ARG A 837 49.57 -44.47 -29.16
C ARG A 837 49.82 -42.97 -28.94
N GLY A 838 49.89 -42.43 -27.72
CA GLY A 838 49.97 -43.06 -26.40
C GLY A 838 50.04 -42.02 -25.26
N THR A 839 49.93 -42.54 -24.04
CA THR A 839 50.15 -41.88 -22.72
C THR A 839 51.66 -41.61 -22.49
N PRO A 840 52.13 -40.79 -21.51
CA PRO A 840 52.15 -41.25 -20.09
C PRO A 840 52.20 -40.18 -18.94
N TYR A 841 51.93 -40.65 -17.71
CA TYR A 841 52.20 -40.09 -16.35
C TYR A 841 51.42 -38.83 -15.88
N GLY A 842 50.97 -38.71 -14.63
CA GLY A 842 51.11 -39.56 -13.44
C GLY A 842 50.33 -39.00 -12.23
N THR A 843 49.90 -39.90 -11.36
CA THR A 843 49.32 -39.69 -10.02
C THR A 843 50.42 -39.49 -8.97
N VAL A 844 50.19 -38.63 -7.97
CA VAL A 844 50.91 -38.64 -6.69
C VAL A 844 49.94 -38.28 -5.56
N ASP A 845 49.73 -39.22 -4.64
CA ASP A 845 49.29 -39.02 -3.25
C ASP A 845 50.49 -38.62 -2.39
N LEU A 846 50.28 -37.87 -1.30
CA LEU A 846 51.07 -38.01 -0.06
C LEU A 846 50.41 -37.28 1.12
N SER A 847 50.55 -37.92 2.29
CA SER A 847 49.97 -37.60 3.59
C SER A 847 51.05 -37.13 4.59
N VAL A 848 50.61 -36.46 5.68
CA VAL A 848 51.18 -36.36 7.05
C VAL A 848 52.21 -35.26 7.42
N GLU A 849 52.03 -34.75 8.68
CA GLU A 849 52.95 -34.02 9.62
C GLU A 849 53.16 -32.49 9.48
N GLY A 850 53.09 -31.63 10.51
CA GLY A 850 52.77 -31.77 11.94
C GLY A 850 52.80 -30.43 12.73
N GLN A 851 51.88 -30.28 13.71
CA GLN A 851 52.01 -29.67 15.06
C GLN A 851 52.37 -28.16 15.28
N PRO A 852 52.12 -27.56 16.49
CA PRO A 852 51.89 -28.19 17.81
C PRO A 852 50.71 -27.68 18.68
N GLN A 853 50.32 -28.54 19.65
CA GLN A 853 49.70 -28.18 20.93
C GLN A 853 50.79 -27.78 21.95
N GLU A 854 50.51 -26.88 22.89
CA GLU A 854 50.87 -27.09 24.31
C GLU A 854 50.07 -26.18 25.27
N GLN A 855 49.43 -26.84 26.25
CA GLN A 855 49.21 -26.52 27.67
C GLN A 855 48.35 -25.29 28.06
N GLN A 856 47.43 -25.34 29.05
CA GLN A 856 47.52 -26.07 30.32
C GLN A 856 46.16 -26.15 31.07
N GLN A 857 45.88 -27.34 31.64
CA GLN A 857 45.20 -27.66 32.93
C GLN A 857 43.79 -27.10 33.23
N SER A 858 42.72 -27.84 33.58
CA SER A 858 42.43 -29.06 34.37
C SER A 858 41.47 -28.70 35.53
N ARG A 859 40.30 -29.35 35.62
CA ARG A 859 39.80 -30.04 36.83
C ARG A 859 38.39 -30.62 36.65
N ASP A 860 38.36 -31.90 36.29
CA ASP A 860 37.72 -33.02 36.99
C ASP A 860 36.52 -32.82 37.95
N LYS A 861 35.51 -33.68 37.71
CA LYS A 861 34.77 -34.55 38.67
C LYS A 861 33.72 -33.94 39.62
N LYS A 862 32.44 -34.28 39.39
CA LYS A 862 31.73 -35.44 39.98
C LYS A 862 30.23 -35.40 39.66
N ALA A 863 29.73 -36.51 39.13
CA ALA A 863 28.34 -36.92 39.30
C ALA A 863 28.14 -37.45 40.73
N GLY A 864 26.97 -37.23 41.31
CA GLY A 864 26.58 -37.69 42.64
C GLY A 864 25.07 -37.64 42.85
N GLN A 865 24.46 -38.80 42.69
CA GLN A 865 23.09 -39.22 43.02
C GLN A 865 22.67 -38.97 44.48
N GLN A 866 21.36 -38.70 44.71
CA GLN A 866 20.45 -39.17 45.81
C GLN A 866 19.31 -38.13 45.97
N VAL A 867 18.02 -38.41 45.73
CA VAL A 867 17.04 -39.29 46.43
C VAL A 867 16.64 -38.81 47.84
N SER A 868 15.30 -38.71 48.05
CA SER A 868 14.53 -38.64 49.32
C SER A 868 14.49 -37.26 50.01
N ALA A 869 13.42 -36.73 50.63
CA ALA A 869 12.05 -37.13 51.03
C ALA A 869 11.24 -35.81 51.24
N GLN A 870 9.94 -35.72 50.92
CA GLN A 870 8.78 -35.96 51.79
C GLN A 870 8.65 -34.97 52.98
N GLU A 871 7.59 -34.14 52.96
CA GLU A 871 6.71 -33.65 54.07
C GLU A 871 6.15 -32.24 53.75
N VAL A 872 4.85 -32.08 53.49
CA VAL A 872 3.70 -31.86 54.41
C VAL A 872 3.50 -30.39 54.81
N GLY A 873 2.26 -29.91 54.63
CA GLY A 873 1.69 -28.66 55.17
C GLY A 873 1.43 -27.63 54.07
N GLY A 874 0.26 -27.04 53.88
CA GLY A 874 -0.95 -26.92 54.68
C GLY A 874 -1.67 -25.65 54.20
N GLN A 875 -3.00 -25.71 54.18
CA GLN A 875 -4.00 -24.66 53.92
C GLN A 875 -3.55 -23.18 54.03
N ALA A 876 -3.96 -22.36 53.04
CA ALA A 876 -4.76 -21.13 53.20
C ALA A 876 -5.22 -20.61 51.83
#